data_AF-A0A7S1ZKL3-F1
#
_entry.id   AF-A0A7S1ZKL3-F1
#
_cell.length_a   1.000
_cell.length_b   1.000
_cell.length_c   1.000
_cell.angle_alpha   90.00
_cell.angle_beta   90.00
_cell.angle_gamma   90.00
#
_symmetry.space_group_name_H-M   'P 1'
#
loop_
_entity.id
_entity.type
_entity.pdbx_description
1 polymer ?
#
loop_
_entity_poly.entity_id
_entity_poly.type
_entity_poly.pdbx_seq_one_letter_code
_entity_poly.pdbx_strand_id
1 'polypeptide(L)'
;GEPVIHGFTRSFGLRLPDGERFEWVKPIMFSAGVGQMDDRHSDKGEPEKGMLVVKVGGPAYRIGIGGGAASSRVQSSENADLDFDAVQRGDAEMENRMNRLMRACCDLGERNPIVSVHDQGAGGNGNVLKEITEPAGAEYDIRKVLVGDPTLSVLEIWGAEYQENNALLIRPSDEDLFRSLAKRENCPISILGTITGDGRVVVRDSRDGSTPVDLPLELVLGKMPQKTFVDDHIPNEGRLKPLSLPDGTTVSGALDRVLRLLGVGSKRFLVHKVDRSVTGLVAQQQCVGPLQLPLSNVGVTAHTHFGTTGTAVACGEQPIKGLVDSAAMARMTVAEAMTNLMWAKISKLEDVKASGNWMYAAKLPGEGAKMYDACEALRDSLLALGCGIDGGKDSLSMAAKCGDEVVKAPGELTLTCYVTCPDVTKTVTPDLKCPASCGGKTKMLFIDLGGGKARLGGSALAQVYGQVGDDSPDMETFSTLKAAFLATQDLIEKGVILAGHDRSDGGLVTVLLEMAFAGNCSIDVMIPDAGGEIATLFNEEAGLVIEVSESDATAVMDAYKSVGVPCVDIGTASSGSDSIKISVGSSSPCVDDKMTALRDVWEATSFKLEMRQRNPECVAQEEAGLKSRKAPNWMLTYTPTPTDSAVMEGATKHKVAIIRQEGSNGDREMISAFLAAGFEAWDVSVADLLSENVTLDEFRGVVFVGGFSYADVLDSGKGWAGVIKFNKRV
;
A
#
# COMPACT_ATOMS: atom_id res chain seq x y z
N GLY A 1 9.57 -8.30 6.21
CA GLY A 1 10.43 -8.33 5.01
C GLY A 1 9.53 -8.41 3.80
N GLU A 2 8.73 -7.37 3.61
CA GLU A 2 7.73 -7.26 2.56
C GLU A 2 8.01 -5.96 1.81
N PRO A 3 7.92 -5.94 0.47
CA PRO A 3 8.24 -4.74 -0.28
C PRO A 3 7.07 -3.75 -0.20
N VAL A 4 7.39 -2.46 0.02
CA VAL A 4 6.41 -1.38 -0.08
C VAL A 4 6.49 -0.83 -1.50
N ILE A 5 5.46 -1.06 -2.31
CA ILE A 5 5.52 -0.78 -3.77
C ILE A 5 4.56 0.33 -4.24
N HIS A 6 3.65 0.79 -3.38
CA HIS A 6 2.65 1.79 -3.72
C HIS A 6 2.15 2.52 -2.45
N GLY A 7 1.56 3.71 -2.61
CA GLY A 7 1.00 4.49 -1.50
C GLY A 7 0.93 5.99 -1.81
N PHE A 8 0.39 6.76 -0.87
CA PHE A 8 0.17 8.20 -0.99
C PHE A 8 0.69 8.94 0.25
N THR A 9 0.78 10.27 0.16
CA THR A 9 1.02 11.14 1.31
C THR A 9 0.42 12.50 1.04
N ARG A 10 -0.28 13.05 2.03
CA ARG A 10 -0.98 14.32 1.92
C ARG A 10 -0.74 15.19 3.15
N SER A 11 -0.86 16.50 2.98
CA SER A 11 -0.85 17.48 4.06
C SER A 11 -1.98 18.46 3.85
N PHE A 12 -2.66 18.88 4.92
CA PHE A 12 -3.69 19.90 4.88
C PHE A 12 -3.88 20.50 6.26
N GLY A 13 -4.11 21.81 6.30
CA GLY A 13 -4.38 22.56 7.51
C GLY A 13 -4.85 23.96 7.14
N LEU A 14 -6.15 24.20 7.17
CA LEU A 14 -6.75 25.49 6.83
C LEU A 14 -7.93 25.82 7.75
N ARG A 15 -8.21 27.10 7.87
CA ARG A 15 -9.46 27.60 8.46
C ARG A 15 -10.39 28.01 7.33
N LEU A 16 -11.58 27.45 7.32
CA LEU A 16 -12.60 27.75 6.31
C LEU A 16 -13.26 29.13 6.58
N PRO A 17 -13.91 29.73 5.58
CA PRO A 17 -14.64 31.00 5.71
C PRO A 17 -15.62 31.13 6.89
N ASP A 18 -16.23 30.03 7.35
CA ASP A 18 -17.11 30.00 8.52
C ASP A 18 -16.37 30.02 9.86
N GLY A 19 -15.03 29.95 9.81
CA GLY A 19 -14.16 29.95 10.96
C GLY A 19 -13.82 28.56 11.47
N GLU A 20 -14.35 27.47 10.92
CA GLU A 20 -13.95 26.12 11.33
C GLU A 20 -12.54 25.76 10.84
N ARG A 21 -11.74 25.09 11.67
CA ARG A 21 -10.41 24.59 11.30
C ARG A 21 -10.47 23.11 10.93
N PHE A 22 -9.94 22.79 9.75
CA PHE A 22 -9.74 21.42 9.28
C PHE A 22 -8.25 21.13 9.09
N GLU A 23 -7.77 20.08 9.75
CA GLU A 23 -6.36 19.70 9.75
C GLU A 23 -6.18 18.28 10.27
N TRP A 24 -5.23 17.53 9.70
CA TRP A 24 -4.81 16.23 10.25
C TRP A 24 -3.90 16.41 11.47
N VAL A 25 -4.49 16.87 12.58
CA VAL A 25 -3.82 16.86 13.90
C VAL A 25 -3.72 15.42 14.42
N LYS A 26 -4.83 14.67 14.32
CA LYS A 26 -4.82 13.22 14.39
C LYS A 26 -4.49 12.69 12.98
N PRO A 27 -3.31 12.07 12.76
CA PRO A 27 -2.88 11.68 11.43
C PRO A 27 -3.62 10.43 10.96
N ILE A 28 -3.56 10.20 9.64
CA ILE A 28 -3.89 8.93 9.03
C ILE A 28 -2.57 8.19 8.81
N MET A 29 -2.43 7.04 9.45
CA MET A 29 -1.39 6.07 9.16
C MET A 29 -2.09 4.84 8.61
N PHE A 30 -1.91 4.62 7.31
CA PHE A 30 -2.59 3.58 6.55
C PHE A 30 -1.57 2.57 6.02
N SER A 31 -1.94 1.30 6.09
CA SER A 31 -1.21 0.22 5.45
C SER A 31 -2.20 -0.78 4.88
N ALA A 32 -1.93 -1.23 3.67
CA ALA A 32 -2.62 -2.35 3.04
C ALA A 32 -1.57 -3.22 2.36
N GLY A 33 -1.87 -4.52 2.31
CA GLY A 33 -1.01 -5.51 1.69
C GLY A 33 -1.85 -6.47 0.86
N VAL A 34 -1.22 -7.05 -0.15
CA VAL A 34 -1.78 -8.16 -0.91
C VAL A 34 -0.90 -9.37 -0.69
N GLY A 35 -1.54 -10.48 -0.29
CA GLY A 35 -0.90 -11.77 -0.13
C GLY A 35 -1.36 -12.77 -1.19
N GLN A 36 -0.76 -13.94 -1.16
CA GLN A 36 -1.18 -15.11 -1.94
C GLN A 36 -1.43 -16.26 -0.97
N MET A 37 -2.42 -17.07 -1.30
CA MET A 37 -2.79 -18.25 -0.54
C MET A 37 -3.16 -19.36 -1.51
N ASP A 38 -2.87 -20.60 -1.09
CA ASP A 38 -3.35 -21.77 -1.79
C ASP A 38 -4.87 -21.90 -1.62
N ASP A 39 -5.60 -22.15 -2.71
CA ASP A 39 -7.06 -22.26 -2.71
C ASP A 39 -7.58 -23.29 -1.69
N ARG A 40 -6.81 -24.35 -1.45
CA ARG A 40 -7.14 -25.41 -0.47
C ARG A 40 -7.23 -24.90 0.97
N HIS A 41 -6.67 -23.73 1.27
CA HIS A 41 -6.64 -23.13 2.61
C HIS A 41 -7.51 -21.87 2.69
N SER A 42 -8.37 -21.63 1.69
CA SER A 42 -9.24 -20.45 1.64
C SER A 42 -10.35 -20.44 2.69
N ASP A 43 -10.89 -21.62 3.01
CA ASP A 43 -11.92 -21.80 4.02
C ASP A 43 -11.32 -22.19 5.38
N LYS A 44 -11.81 -21.54 6.45
CA LYS A 44 -11.46 -21.91 7.83
C LYS A 44 -12.25 -23.15 8.26
N GLY A 45 -11.60 -24.03 9.02
CA GLY A 45 -12.29 -25.11 9.74
C GLY A 45 -12.99 -24.60 11.00
N GLU A 46 -14.05 -25.31 11.40
CA GLU A 46 -14.84 -25.01 12.59
C GLU A 46 -14.17 -25.53 13.88
N PRO A 47 -14.41 -24.89 15.04
CA PRO A 47 -13.94 -25.41 16.32
C PRO A 47 -14.70 -26.68 16.72
N GLU A 48 -13.97 -27.80 16.85
CA GLU A 48 -14.51 -29.08 17.30
C GLU A 48 -14.01 -29.45 18.69
N LYS A 49 -14.87 -30.08 19.50
CA LYS A 49 -14.51 -30.56 20.83
C LYS A 49 -13.23 -31.41 20.81
N GLY A 50 -12.31 -31.07 21.69
CA GLY A 50 -11.02 -31.76 21.81
C GLY A 50 -9.90 -31.16 20.96
N MET A 51 -10.18 -30.23 20.04
CA MET A 51 -9.12 -29.44 19.38
C MET A 51 -8.32 -28.63 20.40
N LEU A 52 -7.04 -28.44 20.11
CA LEU A 52 -6.14 -27.65 20.93
C LEU A 52 -6.19 -26.18 20.50
N VAL A 53 -6.25 -25.27 21.47
CA VAL A 53 -6.14 -23.83 21.22
C VAL A 53 -4.72 -23.38 21.52
N VAL A 54 -4.05 -22.85 20.50
CA VAL A 54 -2.62 -22.55 20.53
C VAL A 54 -2.38 -21.07 20.28
N LYS A 55 -1.54 -20.46 21.10
CA LYS A 55 -0.95 -19.14 20.80
C LYS A 55 0.40 -19.33 20.15
N VAL A 56 0.69 -18.52 19.14
CA VAL A 56 1.96 -18.52 18.40
C VAL A 56 2.50 -17.10 18.33
N GLY A 57 3.79 -16.91 18.58
CA GLY A 57 4.47 -15.63 18.47
C GLY A 57 5.07 -15.11 19.78
N GLY A 58 5.14 -13.78 19.90
CA GLY A 58 5.89 -13.10 20.96
C GLY A 58 5.33 -13.26 22.38
N PRO A 59 6.18 -13.11 23.42
CA PRO A 59 5.74 -13.13 24.81
C PRO A 59 4.87 -11.91 25.16
N ALA A 60 3.94 -12.08 26.10
CA ALA A 60 3.06 -11.01 26.57
C ALA A 60 3.82 -9.96 27.40
N TYR A 61 3.54 -8.69 27.12
CA TYR A 61 3.99 -7.51 27.86
C TYR A 61 2.80 -6.60 28.14
N ARG A 62 2.93 -5.66 29.09
CA ARG A 62 1.92 -4.63 29.36
C ARG A 62 1.92 -3.57 28.25
N ILE A 63 1.28 -3.88 27.13
CA ILE A 63 1.17 -3.01 25.95
C ILE A 63 -0.31 -2.87 25.61
N GLY A 64 -0.74 -1.65 25.26
CA GLY A 64 -2.04 -1.44 24.61
C GLY A 64 -3.26 -1.74 25.47
N ILE A 65 -3.18 -1.67 26.80
CA ILE A 65 -4.34 -2.03 27.64
C ILE A 65 -5.47 -1.02 27.43
N GLY A 66 -6.57 -1.48 26.81
CA GLY A 66 -7.70 -0.62 26.49
C GLY A 66 -7.50 0.24 25.24
N GLY A 67 -6.54 -0.08 24.36
CA GLY A 67 -6.27 0.64 23.12
C GLY A 67 -7.51 0.84 22.24
N GLY A 68 -8.36 -0.18 22.12
CA GLY A 68 -9.64 -0.07 21.40
C GLY A 68 -10.62 0.98 21.97
N ALA A 69 -10.63 1.18 23.29
CA ALA A 69 -11.47 2.21 23.93
C ALA A 69 -10.84 3.61 23.81
N ALA A 70 -9.53 3.72 23.84
CA ALA A 70 -8.79 4.96 23.66
C ALA A 70 -8.93 5.52 22.24
N SER A 71 -8.80 4.67 21.21
CA SER A 71 -8.94 5.05 19.80
C SER A 71 -10.36 5.53 19.42
N SER A 72 -11.37 5.17 20.22
CA SER A 72 -12.79 5.48 19.99
C SER A 72 -13.24 6.88 20.46
N ARG A 73 -12.32 7.70 20.99
CA ARG A 73 -12.59 9.03 21.58
C ARG A 73 -11.85 10.15 20.81
N VAL A 74 -12.32 11.39 20.98
CA VAL A 74 -11.61 12.59 20.52
C VAL A 74 -10.33 12.72 21.34
N GLN A 75 -9.20 12.96 20.67
CA GLN A 75 -7.90 13.04 21.33
C GLN A 75 -7.77 14.34 22.16
N SER A 76 -7.30 14.24 23.40
CA SER A 76 -7.03 15.39 24.28
C SER A 76 -5.73 15.17 25.09
N SER A 77 -5.00 16.26 25.35
CA SER A 77 -3.72 16.24 26.07
C SER A 77 -3.86 16.19 27.61
N GLU A 78 -5.07 16.01 28.14
CA GLU A 78 -5.35 16.11 29.58
C GLU A 78 -5.14 14.77 30.34
N ASN A 79 -4.85 13.65 29.64
CA ASN A 79 -4.77 12.31 30.25
C ASN A 79 -3.44 11.59 29.92
N ALA A 80 -2.34 11.98 30.55
CA ALA A 80 -1.00 11.41 30.31
C ALA A 80 -0.92 9.88 30.53
N ASP A 81 -1.73 9.31 31.43
CA ASP A 81 -1.76 7.85 31.64
C ASP A 81 -2.35 7.10 30.44
N LEU A 82 -3.34 7.69 29.73
CA LEU A 82 -3.91 7.12 28.50
C LEU A 82 -2.92 7.17 27.33
N ASP A 83 -1.99 8.12 27.33
CA ASP A 83 -0.99 8.25 26.28
C ASP A 83 0.08 7.15 26.35
N PHE A 84 0.41 6.63 27.55
CA PHE A 84 1.32 5.48 27.68
C PHE A 84 0.69 4.18 27.18
N ASP A 85 -0.59 3.94 27.48
CA ASP A 85 -1.31 2.77 26.97
C ASP A 85 -1.47 2.80 25.44
N ALA A 86 -1.34 3.97 24.80
CA ALA A 86 -1.35 4.11 23.34
C ALA A 86 0.01 3.82 22.66
N VAL A 87 1.11 3.67 23.43
CA VAL A 87 2.43 3.36 22.87
C VAL A 87 2.50 1.88 22.48
N GLN A 88 2.62 1.63 21.17
CA GLN A 88 2.79 0.29 20.61
C GLN A 88 4.27 -0.10 20.49
N ARG A 89 4.55 -1.41 20.44
CA ARG A 89 5.89 -1.97 20.25
C ARG A 89 5.82 -3.16 19.30
N GLY A 90 6.37 -2.99 18.09
CA GLY A 90 6.52 -4.08 17.13
C GLY A 90 7.89 -4.75 17.19
N ASP A 91 7.92 -6.01 16.79
CA ASP A 91 9.08 -6.90 16.67
C ASP A 91 9.01 -7.69 15.35
N ALA A 92 9.37 -7.02 14.25
CA ALA A 92 9.22 -7.57 12.90
C ALA A 92 10.00 -8.89 12.66
N GLU A 93 11.01 -9.21 13.48
CA GLU A 93 11.73 -10.47 13.43
C GLU A 93 10.89 -11.61 14.02
N MET A 94 10.19 -11.38 15.13
CA MET A 94 9.23 -12.33 15.69
C MET A 94 8.10 -12.61 14.69
N GLU A 95 7.57 -11.58 14.03
CA GLU A 95 6.56 -11.75 13.00
C GLU A 95 7.10 -12.56 11.80
N ASN A 96 8.36 -12.34 11.41
CA ASN A 96 9.00 -13.14 10.37
C ASN A 96 9.05 -14.62 10.74
N ARG A 97 9.45 -14.96 11.97
CA ARG A 97 9.46 -16.34 12.47
C ARG A 97 8.06 -16.96 12.47
N MET A 98 7.05 -16.23 12.95
CA MET A 98 5.66 -16.68 12.93
C MET A 98 5.18 -16.93 11.49
N ASN A 99 5.44 -16.00 10.59
CA ASN A 99 5.06 -16.13 9.18
C ASN A 99 5.78 -17.28 8.48
N ARG A 100 7.03 -17.59 8.86
CA ARG A 100 7.73 -18.79 8.38
C ARG A 100 7.08 -20.08 8.87
N LEU A 101 6.71 -20.15 10.14
CA LEU A 101 5.97 -21.29 10.68
C LEU A 101 4.63 -21.48 9.97
N MET A 102 3.85 -20.40 9.77
CA MET A 102 2.59 -20.47 9.04
C MET A 102 2.80 -20.97 7.60
N ARG A 103 3.78 -20.40 6.88
CA ARG A 103 4.11 -20.84 5.52
C ARG A 103 4.54 -22.30 5.46
N ALA A 104 5.36 -22.77 6.41
CA ALA A 104 5.77 -24.17 6.48
C ALA A 104 4.56 -25.12 6.70
N CYS A 105 3.57 -24.69 7.47
CA CYS A 105 2.31 -25.43 7.63
C CYS A 105 1.51 -25.48 6.33
N CYS A 106 1.37 -24.34 5.63
CA CYS A 106 0.67 -24.28 4.34
C CYS A 106 1.39 -25.08 3.24
N ASP A 107 2.73 -25.05 3.19
CA ASP A 107 3.54 -25.76 2.20
C ASP A 107 3.39 -27.31 2.32
N LEU A 108 2.77 -27.83 3.39
CA LEU A 108 2.39 -29.24 3.52
C LEU A 108 1.13 -29.65 2.74
N GLY A 109 0.42 -28.69 2.13
CA GLY A 109 -0.79 -28.93 1.34
C GLY A 109 -1.94 -29.49 2.19
N GLU A 110 -2.43 -30.67 1.84
CA GLU A 110 -3.53 -31.37 2.55
C GLU A 110 -3.17 -31.75 4.00
N ARG A 111 -1.87 -31.79 4.34
CA ARG A 111 -1.39 -32.10 5.69
C ARG A 111 -1.12 -30.85 6.53
N ASN A 112 -1.71 -29.72 6.15
CA ASN A 112 -1.62 -28.50 6.95
C ASN A 112 -2.24 -28.75 8.34
N PRO A 113 -1.47 -28.64 9.45
CA PRO A 113 -1.98 -28.91 10.79
C PRO A 113 -2.91 -27.80 11.31
N ILE A 114 -2.95 -26.64 10.66
CA ILE A 114 -3.76 -25.49 11.06
C ILE A 114 -5.18 -25.70 10.56
N VAL A 115 -6.13 -25.82 11.48
CA VAL A 115 -7.56 -25.90 11.18
C VAL A 115 -8.15 -24.50 11.01
N SER A 116 -7.74 -23.57 11.87
CA SER A 116 -8.17 -22.17 11.84
C SER A 116 -7.09 -21.28 12.45
N VAL A 117 -7.02 -20.04 11.99
CA VAL A 117 -6.09 -19.01 12.46
C VAL A 117 -6.81 -17.67 12.62
N HIS A 118 -6.41 -16.91 13.63
CA HIS A 118 -6.89 -15.55 13.86
C HIS A 118 -5.77 -14.68 14.43
N ASP A 119 -5.64 -13.45 13.96
CA ASP A 119 -4.69 -12.48 14.47
C ASP A 119 -5.12 -11.94 15.84
N GLN A 120 -4.14 -11.58 16.67
CA GLN A 120 -4.40 -10.80 17.88
C GLN A 120 -4.23 -9.31 17.59
N GLY A 121 -5.34 -8.58 17.64
CA GLY A 121 -5.35 -7.13 17.62
C GLY A 121 -5.92 -6.53 18.90
N ALA A 122 -6.87 -5.60 18.74
CA ALA A 122 -7.52 -4.90 19.84
C ALA A 122 -8.22 -5.86 20.81
N GLY A 123 -8.09 -5.59 22.11
CA GLY A 123 -8.62 -6.46 23.18
C GLY A 123 -7.81 -7.72 23.45
N GLY A 124 -6.71 -7.97 22.73
CA GLY A 124 -5.74 -9.01 23.04
C GLY A 124 -6.31 -10.43 23.07
N ASN A 125 -5.83 -11.25 24.01
CA ASN A 125 -6.36 -12.59 24.28
C ASN A 125 -7.87 -12.58 24.52
N GLY A 126 -8.35 -11.56 25.21
CA GLY A 126 -9.75 -11.35 25.52
C GLY A 126 -10.65 -11.14 24.32
N ASN A 127 -10.11 -10.86 23.13
CA ASN A 127 -10.87 -10.88 21.88
C ASN A 127 -10.61 -12.18 21.09
N VAL A 128 -9.36 -12.37 20.66
CA VAL A 128 -8.99 -13.42 19.70
C VAL A 128 -9.33 -14.84 20.17
N LEU A 129 -9.20 -15.14 21.46
CA LEU A 129 -9.49 -16.48 22.00
C LEU A 129 -10.99 -16.75 22.14
N LYS A 130 -11.83 -15.72 22.19
CA LYS A 130 -13.28 -15.90 22.14
C LYS A 130 -13.73 -16.15 20.71
N GLU A 131 -13.28 -15.30 19.78
CA GLU A 131 -13.66 -15.36 18.36
C GLU A 131 -13.23 -16.69 17.71
N ILE A 132 -12.00 -17.14 17.93
CA ILE A 132 -11.50 -18.38 17.30
C ILE A 132 -12.20 -19.65 17.83
N THR A 133 -12.90 -19.58 18.96
CA THR A 133 -13.57 -20.73 19.58
C THR A 133 -15.09 -20.66 19.50
N GLU A 134 -15.64 -19.63 18.85
CA GLU A 134 -17.08 -19.53 18.61
C GLU A 134 -17.54 -20.53 17.55
N PRO A 135 -18.67 -21.26 17.75
CA PRO A 135 -19.58 -21.21 18.91
C PRO A 135 -19.24 -22.23 20.01
N ALA A 136 -18.22 -23.06 19.84
CA ALA A 136 -17.98 -24.25 20.67
C ALA A 136 -17.47 -23.96 22.10
N GLY A 137 -16.80 -22.83 22.32
CA GLY A 137 -16.18 -22.51 23.61
C GLY A 137 -14.91 -23.31 23.89
N ALA A 138 -14.19 -22.91 24.95
CA ALA A 138 -12.94 -23.51 25.36
C ALA A 138 -12.63 -23.25 26.84
N GLU A 139 -11.84 -24.14 27.42
CA GLU A 139 -11.21 -23.93 28.73
C GLU A 139 -9.71 -23.63 28.54
N TYR A 140 -9.24 -22.57 29.18
CA TYR A 140 -7.87 -22.07 29.14
C TYR A 140 -7.21 -22.08 30.51
N ASP A 141 -5.90 -22.31 30.55
CA ASP A 141 -5.06 -21.96 31.69
C ASP A 141 -4.24 -20.71 31.35
N ILE A 142 -4.53 -19.59 32.02
CA ILE A 142 -3.87 -18.31 31.78
C ILE A 142 -2.36 -18.37 32.03
N ARG A 143 -1.90 -19.29 32.88
CA ARG A 143 -0.47 -19.45 33.21
C ARG A 143 0.34 -20.18 32.14
N LYS A 144 -0.32 -20.68 31.09
CA LYS A 144 0.35 -21.22 29.90
C LYS A 144 0.67 -20.15 28.85
N VAL A 145 0.15 -18.93 28.99
CA VAL A 145 0.57 -17.81 28.15
C VAL A 145 2.04 -17.55 28.38
N LEU A 146 2.81 -17.40 27.30
CA LEU A 146 4.21 -17.00 27.40
C LEU A 146 4.25 -15.53 27.84
N VAL A 147 4.87 -15.25 28.97
CA VAL A 147 4.91 -13.92 29.57
C VAL A 147 6.35 -13.40 29.59
N GLY A 148 6.55 -12.20 29.05
CA GLY A 148 7.85 -11.52 29.02
C GLY A 148 8.09 -10.63 30.24
N ASP A 149 7.01 -10.27 30.95
CA ASP A 149 7.04 -9.53 32.21
C ASP A 149 6.33 -10.34 33.32
N PRO A 150 7.06 -10.97 34.25
CA PRO A 150 6.46 -11.82 35.27
C PRO A 150 5.57 -11.06 36.27
N THR A 151 5.52 -9.73 36.22
CA THR A 151 4.70 -8.90 37.11
C THR A 151 3.25 -8.74 36.64
N LEU A 152 2.92 -9.16 35.42
CA LEU A 152 1.57 -9.01 34.85
C LEU A 152 0.51 -9.75 35.70
N SER A 153 -0.54 -9.00 36.04
CA SER A 153 -1.79 -9.53 36.57
C SER A 153 -2.53 -10.35 35.52
N VAL A 154 -3.51 -11.16 35.97
CA VAL A 154 -4.39 -11.92 35.07
C VAL A 154 -5.11 -11.02 34.08
N LEU A 155 -5.57 -9.84 34.53
CA LEU A 155 -6.23 -8.86 33.67
C LEU A 155 -5.29 -8.38 32.57
N GLU A 156 -4.04 -8.09 32.90
CA GLU A 156 -3.05 -7.60 31.93
C GLU A 156 -2.66 -8.71 30.95
N ILE A 157 -2.49 -9.96 31.39
CA ILE A 157 -2.21 -11.10 30.49
C ILE A 157 -3.39 -11.33 29.52
N TRP A 158 -4.63 -11.18 30.01
CA TRP A 158 -5.83 -11.39 29.20
C TRP A 158 -6.16 -10.20 28.28
N GLY A 159 -5.92 -8.98 28.72
CA GLY A 159 -6.36 -7.75 28.03
C GLY A 159 -5.29 -6.98 27.27
N ALA A 160 -4.00 -7.30 27.44
CA ALA A 160 -2.93 -6.60 26.72
C ALA A 160 -2.93 -6.89 25.21
N GLU A 161 -2.63 -5.86 24.43
CA GLU A 161 -2.56 -5.86 22.96
C GLU A 161 -1.08 -5.97 22.51
N TYR A 162 -0.35 -6.93 23.09
CA TYR A 162 1.03 -7.22 22.69
C TYR A 162 1.07 -7.75 21.25
N GLN A 163 2.11 -7.34 20.51
CA GLN A 163 2.21 -7.53 19.06
C GLN A 163 2.80 -8.91 18.68
N GLU A 164 2.79 -9.19 17.38
CA GLU A 164 3.31 -10.41 16.74
C GLU A 164 2.79 -11.71 17.36
N ASN A 165 1.46 -11.82 17.46
CA ASN A 165 0.86 -13.01 18.05
C ASN A 165 -0.49 -13.39 17.42
N ASN A 166 -0.68 -14.68 17.13
CA ASN A 166 -1.93 -15.23 16.59
C ASN A 166 -2.47 -16.35 17.48
N ALA A 167 -3.76 -16.64 17.35
CA ALA A 167 -4.38 -17.86 17.88
C ALA A 167 -4.62 -18.86 16.75
N LEU A 168 -4.49 -20.15 17.06
CA LEU A 168 -4.68 -21.26 16.13
C LEU A 168 -5.53 -22.36 16.76
N LEU A 169 -6.26 -23.08 15.90
CA LEU A 169 -6.81 -24.39 16.23
C LEU A 169 -6.02 -25.47 15.51
N ILE A 170 -5.62 -26.50 16.25
CA ILE A 170 -4.99 -27.70 15.70
C ILE A 170 -5.63 -28.96 16.31
N ARG A 171 -5.54 -30.09 15.60
CA ARG A 171 -5.99 -31.38 16.15
C ARG A 171 -4.90 -31.96 17.06
N PRO A 172 -5.25 -32.70 18.13
CA PRO A 172 -4.25 -33.34 19.00
C PRO A 172 -3.28 -34.27 18.26
N SER A 173 -3.72 -34.91 17.17
CA SER A 173 -2.87 -35.75 16.32
C SER A 173 -1.75 -34.99 15.62
N ASP A 174 -1.90 -33.68 15.44
CA ASP A 174 -0.97 -32.84 14.70
C ASP A 174 -0.02 -32.06 15.62
N GLU A 175 -0.16 -32.22 16.94
CA GLU A 175 0.63 -31.48 17.93
C GLU A 175 2.14 -31.68 17.75
N ASP A 176 2.59 -32.93 17.61
CA ASP A 176 4.01 -33.26 17.47
C ASP A 176 4.61 -32.65 16.19
N LEU A 177 3.87 -32.74 15.08
CA LEU A 177 4.25 -32.13 13.82
C LEU A 177 4.37 -30.61 13.98
N PHE A 178 3.35 -29.96 14.52
CA PHE A 178 3.34 -28.52 14.71
C PHE A 178 4.47 -28.03 15.63
N ARG A 179 4.73 -28.75 16.74
CA ARG A 179 5.86 -28.47 17.64
C ARG A 179 7.21 -28.61 16.94
N SER A 180 7.37 -29.60 16.06
CA SER A 180 8.62 -29.79 15.31
C SER A 180 8.90 -28.65 14.35
N LEU A 181 7.87 -28.15 13.64
CA LEU A 181 7.96 -27.00 12.75
C LEU A 181 8.28 -25.72 13.53
N ALA A 182 7.56 -25.48 14.63
CA ALA A 182 7.79 -24.31 15.49
C ALA A 182 9.22 -24.28 16.05
N LYS A 183 9.75 -25.44 16.46
CA LYS A 183 11.14 -25.57 16.93
C LYS A 183 12.15 -25.27 15.81
N ARG A 184 11.92 -25.75 14.60
CA ARG A 184 12.80 -25.50 13.45
C ARG A 184 12.87 -24.01 13.10
N GLU A 185 11.73 -23.32 13.13
CA GLU A 185 11.63 -21.89 12.84
C GLU A 185 11.92 -20.98 14.06
N ASN A 186 12.31 -21.56 15.19
CA ASN A 186 12.50 -20.89 16.48
C ASN A 186 11.33 -19.96 16.88
N CYS A 187 10.10 -20.38 16.56
CA CYS A 187 8.89 -19.61 16.85
C CYS A 187 8.24 -20.11 18.16
N PRO A 188 8.02 -19.23 19.16
CA PRO A 188 7.39 -19.65 20.40
C PRO A 188 5.92 -20.03 20.21
N ILE A 189 5.50 -21.10 20.88
CA ILE A 189 4.10 -21.56 20.90
C ILE A 189 3.66 -21.95 22.30
N SER A 190 2.38 -21.73 22.62
CA SER A 190 1.74 -22.05 23.89
C SER A 190 0.39 -22.73 23.66
N ILE A 191 0.25 -23.99 24.08
CA ILE A 191 -1.05 -24.68 24.06
C ILE A 191 -1.82 -24.26 25.31
N LEU A 192 -2.72 -23.29 25.16
CA LEU A 192 -3.42 -22.69 26.28
C LEU A 192 -4.54 -23.57 26.83
N GLY A 193 -5.21 -24.31 25.96
CA GLY A 193 -6.50 -24.89 26.27
C GLY A 193 -7.00 -25.86 25.23
N THR A 194 -8.25 -26.27 25.41
CA THR A 194 -8.93 -27.25 24.56
C THR A 194 -10.38 -26.82 24.34
N ILE A 195 -10.89 -27.01 23.13
CA ILE A 195 -12.30 -26.78 22.80
C ILE A 195 -13.18 -27.74 23.63
N THR A 196 -14.14 -27.17 24.37
CA THR A 196 -15.02 -27.92 25.28
C THR A 196 -16.30 -28.38 24.59
N GLY A 197 -16.82 -27.59 23.66
CA GLY A 197 -18.08 -27.83 22.95
C GLY A 197 -19.33 -27.44 23.77
N ASP A 198 -19.19 -26.73 24.89
CA ASP A 198 -20.28 -26.29 25.75
C ASP A 198 -20.66 -24.81 25.56
N GLY A 199 -20.01 -24.12 24.62
CA GLY A 199 -20.28 -22.72 24.28
C GLY A 199 -19.81 -21.73 25.34
N ARG A 200 -18.90 -22.12 26.24
CA ARG A 200 -18.36 -21.24 27.29
C ARG A 200 -16.89 -20.97 27.08
N VAL A 201 -16.45 -19.75 27.43
CA VAL A 201 -15.05 -19.42 27.61
C VAL A 201 -14.75 -19.40 29.10
N VAL A 202 -13.93 -20.35 29.53
CA VAL A 202 -13.48 -20.49 30.92
C VAL A 202 -11.99 -20.25 30.96
N VAL A 203 -11.55 -19.26 31.75
CA VAL A 203 -10.13 -19.01 32.01
C VAL A 203 -9.86 -19.36 33.45
N ARG A 204 -8.98 -20.34 33.68
CA ARG A 204 -8.49 -20.73 34.99
C ARG A 204 -7.11 -20.14 35.24
N ASP A 205 -6.83 -19.88 36.51
CA ASP A 205 -5.50 -19.56 36.99
C ASP A 205 -4.96 -20.74 37.80
N SER A 206 -4.06 -21.53 37.22
CA SER A 206 -3.46 -22.68 37.91
C SER A 206 -2.53 -22.28 39.06
N ARG A 207 -2.14 -21.00 39.18
CA ARG A 207 -1.31 -20.51 40.29
C ARG A 207 -2.05 -20.49 41.62
N ASP A 208 -3.34 -20.13 41.62
CA ASP A 208 -4.15 -19.97 42.82
C ASP A 208 -5.50 -20.71 42.79
N GLY A 209 -5.82 -21.37 41.68
CA GLY A 209 -7.05 -22.13 41.48
C GLY A 209 -8.28 -21.29 41.15
N SER A 210 -8.12 -19.97 40.94
CA SER A 210 -9.24 -19.07 40.62
C SER A 210 -9.75 -19.27 39.19
N THR A 211 -10.96 -18.79 38.92
CA THR A 211 -11.59 -18.78 37.59
C THR A 211 -11.99 -17.35 37.24
N PRO A 212 -11.02 -16.51 36.79
CA PRO A 212 -11.24 -15.10 36.50
C PRO A 212 -12.25 -14.81 35.38
N VAL A 213 -12.43 -15.74 34.43
CA VAL A 213 -13.42 -15.60 33.34
C VAL A 213 -14.22 -16.90 33.25
N ASP A 214 -15.54 -16.78 33.26
CA ASP A 214 -16.47 -17.89 32.99
C ASP A 214 -17.74 -17.31 32.34
N LEU A 215 -17.73 -17.25 31.00
CA LEU A 215 -18.74 -16.53 30.24
C LEU A 215 -19.30 -17.42 29.12
N PRO A 216 -20.64 -17.46 28.91
CA PRO A 216 -21.22 -18.05 27.71
C PRO A 216 -20.93 -17.16 26.49
N LEU A 217 -20.39 -17.75 25.42
CA LEU A 217 -20.01 -17.02 24.21
C LEU A 217 -21.19 -16.31 23.56
N GLU A 218 -22.37 -16.95 23.53
CA GLU A 218 -23.59 -16.38 22.96
C GLU A 218 -23.98 -15.03 23.58
N LEU A 219 -23.65 -14.77 24.85
CA LEU A 219 -23.96 -13.49 25.49
C LEU A 219 -22.89 -12.41 25.24
N VAL A 220 -21.66 -12.81 24.89
CA VAL A 220 -20.50 -11.90 24.77
C VAL A 220 -20.20 -11.54 23.31
N LEU A 221 -20.32 -12.50 22.41
CA LEU A 221 -20.15 -12.33 20.96
C LEU A 221 -21.48 -12.29 20.21
N GLY A 222 -22.59 -12.61 20.89
CA GLY A 222 -23.92 -12.62 20.29
C GLY A 222 -24.30 -11.29 19.65
N LYS A 223 -25.24 -11.39 18.70
CA LYS A 223 -25.69 -10.27 17.87
C LYS A 223 -26.29 -9.16 18.72
N MET A 224 -25.47 -8.16 19.05
CA MET A 224 -25.94 -6.88 19.58
C MET A 224 -27.01 -6.30 18.66
N PRO A 225 -28.10 -5.71 19.18
CA PRO A 225 -29.08 -5.04 18.34
C PRO A 225 -28.42 -3.98 17.47
N GLN A 226 -28.79 -3.93 16.19
CA GLN A 226 -28.31 -2.90 15.28
C GLN A 226 -28.64 -1.51 15.84
N LYS A 227 -27.64 -0.63 15.88
CA LYS A 227 -27.79 0.74 16.38
C LYS A 227 -28.18 1.68 15.25
N THR A 228 -29.19 2.52 15.49
CA THR A 228 -29.56 3.63 14.60
C THR A 228 -28.82 4.89 15.03
N PHE A 229 -28.16 5.54 14.08
CA PHE A 229 -27.58 6.88 14.23
C PHE A 229 -28.41 7.87 13.41
N VAL A 230 -28.64 9.07 13.96
CA VAL A 230 -29.36 10.15 13.29
C VAL A 230 -28.45 11.38 13.33
N ASP A 231 -28.26 12.00 12.17
CA ASP A 231 -27.45 13.19 11.97
C ASP A 231 -28.09 14.04 10.85
N ASP A 232 -27.77 15.32 10.79
CA ASP A 232 -28.41 16.28 9.88
C ASP A 232 -27.42 16.79 8.83
N HIS A 233 -27.87 16.99 7.58
CA HIS A 233 -27.10 17.71 6.58
C HIS A 233 -26.99 19.19 6.98
N ILE A 234 -25.76 19.64 7.23
CA ILE A 234 -25.48 21.05 7.56
C ILE A 234 -25.16 21.81 6.27
N PRO A 235 -25.97 22.81 5.86
CA PRO A 235 -25.72 23.58 4.64
C PRO A 235 -24.31 24.17 4.58
N ASN A 236 -23.77 24.29 3.37
CA ASN A 236 -22.47 24.94 3.10
C ASN A 236 -22.54 26.48 3.12
N GLU A 237 -23.67 27.08 3.53
CA GLU A 237 -23.85 28.53 3.58
C GLU A 237 -22.80 29.18 4.48
N GLY A 238 -22.00 30.10 3.92
CA GLY A 238 -20.92 30.78 4.64
C GLY A 238 -19.65 29.94 4.85
N ARG A 239 -19.68 28.63 4.58
CA ARG A 239 -18.53 27.71 4.69
C ARG A 239 -17.63 27.75 3.48
N LEU A 240 -18.19 27.84 2.28
CA LEU A 240 -17.44 27.83 1.02
C LEU A 240 -17.51 29.19 0.31
N LYS A 241 -16.47 29.49 -0.47
CA LYS A 241 -16.40 30.70 -1.32
C LYS A 241 -15.82 30.32 -2.67
N PRO A 242 -16.25 31.00 -3.76
CA PRO A 242 -15.59 30.89 -5.05
C PRO A 242 -14.09 31.11 -4.93
N LEU A 243 -13.32 30.27 -5.62
CA LEU A 243 -11.88 30.43 -5.67
C LEU A 243 -11.53 31.80 -6.26
N SER A 244 -10.78 32.59 -5.50
CA SER A 244 -10.34 33.92 -5.93
C SER A 244 -8.83 34.01 -5.83
N LEU A 245 -8.16 34.06 -6.99
CA LEU A 245 -6.71 34.16 -7.05
C LEU A 245 -6.28 35.64 -6.98
N PRO A 246 -5.13 35.95 -6.36
CA PRO A 246 -4.60 37.30 -6.36
C PRO A 246 -4.43 37.88 -7.77
N ASP A 247 -4.68 39.18 -7.94
CA ASP A 247 -4.47 39.88 -9.20
C ASP A 247 -3.03 39.69 -9.70
N GLY A 248 -2.89 39.39 -10.99
CA GLY A 248 -1.59 39.13 -11.62
C GLY A 248 -1.00 37.73 -11.33
N THR A 249 -1.79 36.81 -10.77
CA THR A 249 -1.39 35.39 -10.70
C THR A 249 -1.06 34.86 -12.09
N THR A 250 0.16 34.35 -12.25
CA THR A 250 0.64 33.73 -13.49
C THR A 250 0.67 32.22 -13.35
N VAL A 251 0.66 31.51 -14.49
CA VAL A 251 0.82 30.04 -14.53
C VAL A 251 2.12 29.62 -13.84
N SER A 252 3.25 30.27 -14.14
CA SER A 252 4.54 29.96 -13.52
C SER A 252 4.53 30.16 -11.99
N GLY A 253 3.90 31.22 -11.49
CA GLY A 253 3.80 31.49 -10.06
C GLY A 253 2.89 30.50 -9.31
N ALA A 254 1.80 30.08 -9.93
CA ALA A 254 0.95 29.01 -9.42
C ALA A 254 1.70 27.66 -9.43
N LEU A 255 2.43 27.38 -10.51
CA LEU A 255 3.17 26.14 -10.70
C LEU A 255 4.29 25.96 -9.67
N ASP A 256 5.08 27.00 -9.37
CA ASP A 256 6.13 26.91 -8.33
C ASP A 256 5.56 26.53 -6.96
N ARG A 257 4.34 27.00 -6.64
CA ARG A 257 3.65 26.64 -5.39
C ARG A 257 3.13 25.21 -5.43
N VAL A 258 2.42 24.85 -6.49
CA VAL A 258 1.77 23.53 -6.65
C VAL A 258 2.82 22.42 -6.65
N LEU A 259 3.93 22.55 -7.38
CA LEU A 259 4.99 21.54 -7.42
C LEU A 259 5.70 21.33 -6.07
N ARG A 260 5.61 22.29 -5.15
CA ARG A 260 6.17 22.18 -3.79
C ARG A 260 5.19 21.61 -2.77
N LEU A 261 3.90 21.49 -3.10
CA LEU A 261 2.90 20.92 -2.21
C LEU A 261 3.20 19.44 -1.98
N LEU A 262 3.07 18.95 -0.74
CA LEU A 262 3.44 17.57 -0.41
C LEU A 262 2.68 16.52 -1.23
N GLY A 263 1.39 16.74 -1.51
CA GLY A 263 0.56 15.86 -2.34
C GLY A 263 1.03 15.76 -3.79
N VAL A 264 1.69 16.81 -4.30
CA VAL A 264 2.13 16.89 -5.71
C VAL A 264 3.63 16.58 -5.86
N GLY A 265 4.48 17.27 -5.10
CA GLY A 265 5.93 17.13 -5.16
C GLY A 265 6.45 15.72 -4.90
N SER A 266 7.74 15.51 -5.17
CA SER A 266 8.40 14.20 -5.09
C SER A 266 8.20 13.48 -3.75
N LYS A 267 7.92 12.17 -3.84
CA LYS A 267 7.78 11.27 -2.67
C LYS A 267 9.07 10.53 -2.30
N ARG A 268 10.21 10.94 -2.87
CA ARG A 268 11.52 10.27 -2.71
C ARG A 268 11.91 10.06 -1.24
N PHE A 269 11.61 11.04 -0.39
CA PHE A 269 11.88 10.97 1.06
C PHE A 269 11.16 9.80 1.76
N LEU A 270 10.10 9.22 1.19
CA LEU A 270 9.46 8.01 1.70
C LEU A 270 10.02 6.77 0.99
N VAL A 271 10.08 6.83 -0.34
CA VAL A 271 10.35 5.66 -1.19
C VAL A 271 11.77 5.13 -1.01
N HIS A 272 12.78 5.98 -0.85
CA HIS A 272 14.19 5.55 -0.82
C HIS A 272 14.63 4.87 0.49
N LYS A 273 13.74 4.73 1.47
CA LYS A 273 14.04 4.17 2.79
C LYS A 273 13.41 2.81 3.03
N VAL A 274 12.48 2.42 2.18
CA VAL A 274 11.75 1.16 2.27
C VAL A 274 12.32 0.16 1.26
N ASP A 275 12.24 -1.12 1.60
CA ASP A 275 12.56 -2.20 0.66
C ASP A 275 11.48 -2.25 -0.44
N ARG A 276 11.92 -2.48 -1.68
CA ARG A 276 11.08 -2.50 -2.89
C ARG A 276 11.43 -3.68 -3.81
N SER A 277 12.13 -4.69 -3.29
CA SER A 277 12.72 -5.77 -4.07
C SER A 277 12.69 -7.14 -3.39
N VAL A 278 12.65 -7.19 -2.04
CA VAL A 278 12.54 -8.44 -1.29
C VAL A 278 11.38 -9.28 -1.83
N THR A 279 11.56 -10.60 -1.85
CA THR A 279 10.80 -11.64 -2.58
C THR A 279 11.26 -11.91 -4.02
N GLY A 280 11.91 -10.95 -4.68
CA GLY A 280 12.29 -11.07 -6.09
C GLY A 280 11.09 -11.15 -7.05
N LEU A 281 9.88 -10.80 -6.59
CA LEU A 281 8.63 -10.85 -7.36
C LEU A 281 8.08 -9.47 -7.71
N VAL A 282 8.73 -8.38 -7.30
CA VAL A 282 8.27 -7.03 -7.63
C VAL A 282 8.54 -6.74 -9.12
N ALA A 283 7.47 -6.66 -9.91
CA ALA A 283 7.54 -6.36 -11.34
C ALA A 283 7.47 -4.84 -11.61
N GLN A 284 6.64 -4.12 -10.84
CA GLN A 284 6.56 -2.66 -10.88
C GLN A 284 6.48 -2.10 -9.45
N GLN A 285 7.36 -1.15 -9.14
CA GLN A 285 7.39 -0.39 -7.89
C GLN A 285 7.26 1.11 -8.17
N GLN A 286 7.27 1.95 -7.14
CA GLN A 286 7.03 3.40 -7.24
C GLN A 286 7.98 4.09 -8.23
N CYS A 287 9.26 3.71 -8.25
CA CYS A 287 10.25 4.37 -9.09
C CYS A 287 10.17 3.93 -10.56
N VAL A 288 10.15 4.88 -11.48
CA VAL A 288 10.13 4.66 -12.93
C VAL A 288 11.23 5.44 -13.64
N GLY A 289 11.50 5.04 -14.88
CA GLY A 289 12.44 5.72 -15.76
C GLY A 289 13.91 5.65 -15.34
N PRO A 290 14.82 6.19 -16.17
CA PRO A 290 16.26 6.10 -15.97
C PRO A 290 16.79 6.76 -14.70
N LEU A 291 16.01 7.65 -14.07
CA LEU A 291 16.39 8.36 -12.85
C LEU A 291 15.70 7.80 -11.60
N GLN A 292 14.92 6.73 -11.73
CA GLN A 292 14.18 6.10 -10.64
C GLN A 292 13.30 7.12 -9.88
N LEU A 293 12.49 7.91 -10.59
CA LEU A 293 11.60 8.89 -9.96
C LEU A 293 10.34 8.19 -9.43
N PRO A 294 9.87 8.50 -8.21
CA PRO A 294 8.73 7.81 -7.56
C PRO A 294 7.37 8.26 -8.14
N LEU A 295 7.08 7.84 -9.37
CA LEU A 295 5.95 8.30 -10.18
C LEU A 295 5.08 7.17 -10.74
N SER A 296 5.31 5.90 -10.38
CA SER A 296 4.46 4.81 -10.86
C SER A 296 3.02 4.93 -10.35
N ASN A 297 2.05 4.86 -11.25
CA ASN A 297 0.62 4.84 -10.95
C ASN A 297 0.16 3.55 -10.27
N VAL A 298 0.86 2.44 -10.54
CA VAL A 298 0.45 1.09 -10.14
C VAL A 298 1.62 0.33 -9.54
N GLY A 299 1.34 -0.48 -8.53
CA GLY A 299 2.24 -1.51 -8.03
C GLY A 299 1.90 -2.87 -8.65
N VAL A 300 2.89 -3.63 -9.10
CA VAL A 300 2.68 -4.97 -9.69
C VAL A 300 3.65 -5.96 -9.09
N THR A 301 3.11 -7.10 -8.62
CA THR A 301 3.90 -8.24 -8.12
C THR A 301 3.60 -9.48 -8.95
N ALA A 302 4.62 -10.26 -9.30
CA ALA A 302 4.46 -11.57 -9.90
C ALA A 302 3.99 -12.60 -8.85
N HIS A 303 3.27 -13.62 -9.30
CA HIS A 303 2.86 -14.75 -8.45
C HIS A 303 3.99 -15.75 -8.23
N THR A 304 4.88 -15.91 -9.21
CA THR A 304 5.96 -16.89 -9.15
C THR A 304 7.20 -16.34 -9.86
N HIS A 305 8.38 -16.91 -9.57
CA HIS A 305 9.64 -16.53 -10.23
C HIS A 305 9.77 -17.02 -11.69
N PHE A 306 8.83 -17.86 -12.15
CA PHE A 306 8.93 -18.54 -13.44
C PHE A 306 7.75 -18.28 -14.38
N GLY A 307 6.69 -17.63 -13.89
CA GLY A 307 5.50 -17.25 -14.65
C GLY A 307 5.38 -15.74 -14.81
N THR A 308 4.47 -15.32 -15.70
CA THR A 308 4.18 -13.90 -15.96
C THR A 308 2.91 -13.41 -15.28
N THR A 309 2.14 -14.28 -14.62
CA THR A 309 0.95 -13.88 -13.86
C THR A 309 1.34 -13.15 -12.58
N GLY A 310 0.51 -12.22 -12.13
CA GLY A 310 0.75 -11.41 -10.95
C GLY A 310 -0.52 -10.75 -10.41
N THR A 311 -0.32 -9.77 -9.54
CA THR A 311 -1.35 -8.89 -8.98
C THR A 311 -0.99 -7.44 -9.24
N ALA A 312 -1.95 -6.66 -9.75
CA ALA A 312 -1.86 -5.21 -9.85
C ALA A 312 -2.62 -4.56 -8.68
N VAL A 313 -2.05 -3.50 -8.11
CA VAL A 313 -2.60 -2.75 -6.97
C VAL A 313 -2.46 -1.25 -7.23
N ALA A 314 -3.52 -0.51 -6.94
CA ALA A 314 -3.55 0.94 -7.00
C ALA A 314 -4.40 1.53 -5.87
N CYS A 315 -4.11 2.75 -5.44
CA CYS A 315 -4.97 3.49 -4.51
C CYS A 315 -5.52 4.79 -5.12
N GLY A 316 -6.65 5.25 -4.57
CA GLY A 316 -7.18 6.58 -4.77
C GLY A 316 -7.65 7.19 -3.45
N GLU A 317 -7.52 8.51 -3.32
CA GLU A 317 -7.96 9.31 -2.17
C GLU A 317 -8.11 10.78 -2.54
N GLN A 318 -9.27 11.37 -2.25
CA GLN A 318 -9.59 12.75 -2.67
C GLN A 318 -10.15 13.64 -1.53
N PRO A 319 -9.62 13.57 -0.29
CA PRO A 319 -10.25 14.11 0.92
C PRO A 319 -10.53 15.62 0.89
N ILE A 320 -9.71 16.41 0.18
CA ILE A 320 -9.87 17.87 0.14
C ILE A 320 -11.10 18.26 -0.68
N LYS A 321 -11.45 17.48 -1.71
CA LYS A 321 -12.73 17.62 -2.44
C LYS A 321 -13.91 17.35 -1.51
N GLY A 322 -13.74 16.51 -0.49
CA GLY A 322 -14.76 16.18 0.51
C GLY A 322 -15.17 17.36 1.40
N LEU A 323 -14.32 18.39 1.52
CA LEU A 323 -14.66 19.64 2.19
C LEU A 323 -15.63 20.50 1.36
N VAL A 324 -15.67 20.30 0.04
CA VAL A 324 -16.62 20.94 -0.88
C VAL A 324 -17.87 20.08 -1.01
N ASP A 325 -17.69 18.82 -1.43
CA ASP A 325 -18.75 17.83 -1.66
C ASP A 325 -18.22 16.41 -1.36
N SER A 326 -18.82 15.75 -0.37
CA SER A 326 -18.41 14.41 0.07
C SER A 326 -18.78 13.30 -0.93
N ALA A 327 -19.83 13.48 -1.72
CA ALA A 327 -20.22 12.53 -2.75
C ALA A 327 -19.29 12.64 -3.97
N ALA A 328 -18.91 13.87 -4.36
CA ALA A 328 -17.91 14.10 -5.40
C ALA A 328 -16.55 13.54 -5.00
N MET A 329 -16.14 13.71 -3.73
CA MET A 329 -14.93 13.08 -3.19
C MET A 329 -14.95 11.56 -3.39
N ALA A 330 -16.03 10.89 -3.00
CA ALA A 330 -16.11 9.44 -3.14
C ALA A 330 -16.03 8.99 -4.62
N ARG A 331 -16.73 9.69 -5.53
CA ARG A 331 -16.66 9.41 -6.97
C ARG A 331 -15.25 9.64 -7.53
N MET A 332 -14.59 10.73 -7.14
CA MET A 332 -13.23 11.04 -7.58
C MET A 332 -12.20 10.08 -6.99
N THR A 333 -12.37 9.61 -5.75
CA THR A 333 -11.55 8.54 -5.16
C THR A 333 -11.64 7.25 -5.99
N VAL A 334 -12.84 6.84 -6.42
CA VAL A 334 -13.00 5.67 -7.30
C VAL A 334 -12.38 5.93 -8.67
N ALA A 335 -12.59 7.12 -9.23
CA ALA A 335 -12.02 7.49 -10.52
C ALA A 335 -10.49 7.39 -10.50
N GLU A 336 -9.84 8.01 -9.52
CA GLU A 336 -8.39 7.97 -9.33
C GLU A 336 -7.86 6.55 -9.13
N ALA A 337 -8.50 5.74 -8.27
CA ALA A 337 -8.07 4.36 -8.05
C ALA A 337 -8.10 3.55 -9.36
N MET A 338 -9.09 3.79 -10.22
CA MET A 338 -9.22 3.11 -11.52
C MET A 338 -8.26 3.68 -12.58
N THR A 339 -8.05 5.00 -12.62
CA THR A 339 -7.07 5.64 -13.52
C THR A 339 -5.64 5.28 -13.16
N ASN A 340 -5.35 5.01 -11.88
CA ASN A 340 -4.08 4.44 -11.46
C ASN A 340 -3.96 2.95 -11.83
N LEU A 341 -5.02 2.15 -11.64
CA LEU A 341 -4.96 0.70 -11.87
C LEU A 341 -4.80 0.31 -13.35
N MET A 342 -5.35 1.10 -14.29
CA MET A 342 -5.46 0.72 -15.70
C MET A 342 -4.14 0.56 -16.45
N TRP A 343 -3.01 0.97 -15.85
CA TRP A 343 -1.70 0.90 -16.48
C TRP A 343 -1.04 -0.49 -16.40
N ALA A 344 -1.62 -1.43 -15.67
CA ALA A 344 -1.27 -2.83 -15.76
C ALA A 344 -2.33 -3.58 -16.57
N LYS A 345 -1.94 -4.59 -17.36
CA LYS A 345 -2.90 -5.51 -17.94
C LYS A 345 -3.61 -6.26 -16.82
N ILE A 346 -4.94 -6.24 -16.79
CA ILE A 346 -5.75 -6.96 -15.80
C ILE A 346 -6.51 -8.10 -16.45
N SER A 347 -7.01 -9.04 -15.64
CA SER A 347 -7.83 -10.15 -16.13
C SER A 347 -9.13 -9.63 -16.76
N LYS A 348 -9.97 -8.96 -15.97
CA LYS A 348 -11.21 -8.28 -16.37
C LYS A 348 -11.55 -7.17 -15.38
N LEU A 349 -12.34 -6.19 -15.79
CA LEU A 349 -12.77 -5.10 -14.90
C LEU A 349 -13.62 -5.61 -13.73
N GLU A 350 -14.46 -6.61 -13.97
CA GLU A 350 -15.35 -7.20 -12.96
C GLU A 350 -14.59 -8.03 -11.90
N ASP A 351 -13.34 -8.40 -12.19
CA ASP A 351 -12.46 -9.10 -11.24
C ASP A 351 -11.81 -8.13 -10.25
N VAL A 352 -11.89 -6.81 -10.48
CA VAL A 352 -11.34 -5.81 -9.56
C VAL A 352 -12.11 -5.84 -8.25
N LYS A 353 -11.35 -5.98 -7.16
CA LYS A 353 -11.82 -5.86 -5.79
C LYS A 353 -11.23 -4.65 -5.11
N ALA A 354 -11.92 -4.16 -4.09
CA ALA A 354 -11.54 -2.96 -3.38
C ALA A 354 -11.62 -3.13 -1.87
N SER A 355 -10.67 -2.51 -1.17
CA SER A 355 -10.71 -2.27 0.27
C SER A 355 -11.02 -0.79 0.53
N GLY A 356 -12.15 -0.50 1.18
CA GLY A 356 -12.58 0.86 1.52
C GLY A 356 -12.25 1.24 2.96
N ASN A 357 -11.44 2.28 3.14
CA ASN A 357 -11.01 2.74 4.46
C ASN A 357 -11.55 4.15 4.75
N TRP A 358 -12.30 4.28 5.84
CA TRP A 358 -13.11 5.46 6.15
C TRP A 358 -12.59 6.22 7.36
N MET A 359 -12.12 7.44 7.19
CA MET A 359 -11.59 8.30 8.24
C MET A 359 -12.48 9.52 8.40
N TYR A 360 -13.34 9.52 9.42
CA TYR A 360 -14.32 10.58 9.65
C TYR A 360 -14.41 10.97 11.13
N ALA A 361 -14.82 12.21 11.39
CA ALA A 361 -15.26 12.62 12.73
C ALA A 361 -16.77 12.37 12.89
N ALA A 362 -17.25 11.17 12.53
CA ALA A 362 -18.67 10.88 12.26
C ALA A 362 -19.64 11.10 13.45
N LYS A 363 -19.12 11.30 14.66
CA LYS A 363 -19.91 11.63 15.86
C LYS A 363 -20.10 13.14 16.06
N LEU A 364 -19.46 13.98 15.24
CA LEU A 364 -19.63 15.43 15.26
C LEU A 364 -20.74 15.85 14.29
N PRO A 365 -21.44 16.97 14.56
CA PRO A 365 -22.60 17.39 13.77
C PRO A 365 -22.31 17.46 12.26
N GLY A 366 -23.15 16.80 11.47
CA GLY A 366 -23.12 16.79 10.00
C GLY A 366 -22.05 15.91 9.35
N GLU A 367 -21.06 15.42 10.10
CA GLU A 367 -20.00 14.57 9.54
C GLU A 367 -20.48 13.13 9.29
N GLY A 368 -21.49 12.66 10.03
CA GLY A 368 -22.14 11.37 9.77
C GLY A 368 -22.98 11.39 8.50
N ALA A 369 -23.72 12.47 8.26
CA ALA A 369 -24.48 12.68 7.03
C ALA A 369 -23.56 12.72 5.79
N LYS A 370 -22.44 13.45 5.87
CA LYS A 370 -21.42 13.49 4.81
C LYS A 370 -20.82 12.11 4.50
N MET A 371 -20.51 11.32 5.53
CA MET A 371 -20.01 9.96 5.36
C MET A 371 -21.05 9.06 4.69
N TYR A 372 -22.33 9.23 5.01
CA TYR A 372 -23.41 8.50 4.37
C TYR A 372 -23.51 8.83 2.87
N ASP A 373 -23.47 10.11 2.49
CA ASP A 373 -23.47 10.55 1.09
C ASP A 373 -22.28 9.97 0.30
N ALA A 374 -21.09 9.95 0.91
CA ALA A 374 -19.90 9.33 0.34
C ALA A 374 -20.06 7.80 0.16
N CYS A 375 -20.70 7.12 1.10
CA CYS A 375 -21.00 5.69 1.03
C CYS A 375 -21.97 5.35 -0.12
N GLU A 376 -23.03 6.14 -0.28
CA GLU A 376 -23.96 5.97 -1.41
C GLU A 376 -23.28 6.22 -2.75
N ALA A 377 -22.46 7.27 -2.84
CA ALA A 377 -21.69 7.57 -4.03
C ALA A 377 -20.68 6.47 -4.38
N LEU A 378 -19.99 5.89 -3.39
CA LEU A 378 -19.10 4.76 -3.59
C LEU A 378 -19.87 3.54 -4.12
N ARG A 379 -20.99 3.18 -3.48
CA ARG A 379 -21.86 2.08 -3.88
C ARG A 379 -22.23 2.20 -5.36
N ASP A 380 -22.77 3.35 -5.75
CA ASP A 380 -23.27 3.58 -7.10
C ASP A 380 -22.13 3.58 -8.13
N SER A 381 -20.96 4.12 -7.77
CA SER A 381 -19.76 4.11 -8.61
C SER A 381 -19.26 2.69 -8.89
N LEU A 382 -19.13 1.86 -7.84
CA LEU A 382 -18.66 0.48 -7.99
C LEU A 382 -19.67 -0.39 -8.75
N LEU A 383 -20.97 -0.21 -8.52
CA LEU A 383 -22.02 -0.87 -9.28
C LEU A 383 -21.95 -0.52 -10.78
N ALA A 384 -21.70 0.75 -11.12
CA ALA A 384 -21.56 1.17 -12.50
C ALA A 384 -20.33 0.57 -13.20
N LEU A 385 -19.24 0.33 -12.45
CA LEU A 385 -18.04 -0.31 -12.97
C LEU A 385 -18.17 -1.84 -13.04
N GLY A 386 -18.99 -2.43 -12.15
CA GLY A 386 -19.11 -3.89 -11.97
C GLY A 386 -18.08 -4.46 -11.00
N CYS A 387 -17.50 -3.63 -10.14
CA CYS A 387 -16.44 -4.01 -9.20
C CYS A 387 -17.01 -4.25 -7.80
N GLY A 388 -16.34 -5.08 -7.00
CA GLY A 388 -16.76 -5.42 -5.63
C GLY A 388 -15.92 -4.72 -4.57
N ILE A 389 -16.54 -4.41 -3.43
CA ILE A 389 -15.85 -4.08 -2.18
C ILE A 389 -15.97 -5.28 -1.24
N ASP A 390 -14.84 -5.87 -0.84
CA ASP A 390 -14.78 -7.12 -0.06
C ASP A 390 -13.94 -7.00 1.21
N GLY A 391 -13.38 -5.82 1.46
CA GLY A 391 -12.69 -5.50 2.69
C GLY A 391 -12.77 -4.01 3.01
N GLY A 392 -12.28 -3.64 4.19
CA GLY A 392 -12.27 -2.25 4.61
C GLY A 392 -12.16 -2.10 6.12
N LYS A 393 -12.04 -0.84 6.55
CA LYS A 393 -12.00 -0.46 7.97
C LYS A 393 -12.52 0.96 8.14
N ASP A 394 -12.92 1.32 9.35
CA ASP A 394 -13.31 2.66 9.71
C ASP A 394 -12.54 3.19 10.93
N SER A 395 -12.37 4.51 10.95
CA SER A 395 -11.87 5.32 12.06
C SER A 395 -12.78 6.53 12.20
N LEU A 396 -13.74 6.45 13.12
CA LEU A 396 -14.86 7.40 13.23
C LEU A 396 -14.66 8.52 14.27
N SER A 397 -13.43 8.71 14.72
CA SER A 397 -13.02 9.68 15.75
C SER A 397 -11.91 10.61 15.24
N MET A 398 -11.94 10.98 13.96
CA MET A 398 -10.89 11.78 13.32
C MET A 398 -10.99 13.28 13.67
N ALA A 399 -10.85 13.58 14.95
CA ALA A 399 -10.78 14.93 15.49
C ALA A 399 -9.88 14.98 16.72
N ALA A 400 -9.31 16.15 17.00
CA ALA A 400 -8.48 16.41 18.16
C ALA A 400 -8.85 17.75 18.82
N LYS A 401 -8.64 17.87 20.13
CA LYS A 401 -8.81 19.13 20.86
C LYS A 401 -7.46 19.88 20.89
N CYS A 402 -7.42 21.09 20.32
CA CYS A 402 -6.27 21.98 20.32
C CYS A 402 -6.57 23.22 21.15
N GLY A 403 -6.14 23.24 22.42
CA GLY A 403 -6.60 24.25 23.37
C GLY A 403 -8.09 24.07 23.65
N ASP A 404 -8.91 25.09 23.40
CA ASP A 404 -10.36 25.03 23.54
C ASP A 404 -11.09 24.69 22.22
N GLU A 405 -10.36 24.59 21.11
CA GLU A 405 -10.92 24.34 19.77
C GLU A 405 -10.95 22.83 19.46
N VAL A 406 -12.04 22.35 18.86
CA VAL A 406 -12.11 21.00 18.25
C VAL A 406 -11.72 21.12 16.77
N VAL A 407 -10.64 20.45 16.40
CA VAL A 407 -10.10 20.43 15.04
C VAL A 407 -10.48 19.10 14.39
N LYS A 408 -11.20 19.17 13.27
CA LYS A 408 -11.61 18.00 12.48
C LYS A 408 -10.55 17.67 11.44
N ALA A 409 -10.25 16.39 11.23
CA ALA A 409 -9.60 16.00 10.00
C ALA A 409 -10.58 16.16 8.83
N PRO A 410 -10.11 16.47 7.60
CA PRO A 410 -10.91 16.26 6.40
C PRO A 410 -11.46 14.82 6.38
N GLY A 411 -12.75 14.66 6.07
CA GLY A 411 -13.35 13.35 5.88
C GLY A 411 -12.73 12.65 4.66
N GLU A 412 -12.28 11.41 4.85
CA GLU A 412 -11.47 10.72 3.84
C GLU A 412 -11.97 9.29 3.61
N LEU A 413 -12.12 8.96 2.32
CA LEU A 413 -12.20 7.60 1.83
C LEU A 413 -10.90 7.29 1.09
N THR A 414 -10.15 6.31 1.59
CA THR A 414 -9.03 5.70 0.85
C THR A 414 -9.52 4.39 0.25
N LEU A 415 -9.42 4.25 -1.06
CA LEU A 415 -9.79 3.03 -1.78
C LEU A 415 -8.53 2.34 -2.30
N THR A 416 -8.30 1.10 -1.89
CA THR A 416 -7.24 0.26 -2.47
C THR A 416 -7.87 -0.77 -3.39
N CYS A 417 -7.61 -0.65 -4.70
CA CYS A 417 -8.07 -1.60 -5.70
C CYS A 417 -6.98 -2.62 -6.02
N TYR A 418 -7.36 -3.88 -6.16
CA TYR A 418 -6.44 -4.97 -6.49
C TYR A 418 -7.11 -5.99 -7.41
N VAL A 419 -6.32 -6.57 -8.31
CA VAL A 419 -6.81 -7.49 -9.35
C VAL A 419 -5.70 -8.37 -9.90
N THR A 420 -6.08 -9.55 -10.40
CA THR A 420 -5.16 -10.44 -11.11
C THR A 420 -4.64 -9.77 -12.39
N CYS A 421 -3.32 -9.81 -12.57
CA CYS A 421 -2.59 -9.39 -13.74
C CYS A 421 -2.15 -10.64 -14.52
N PRO A 422 -2.72 -10.94 -15.71
CA PRO A 422 -2.34 -12.13 -16.47
C PRO A 422 -0.92 -12.07 -17.05
N ASP A 423 -0.36 -10.87 -17.20
CA ASP A 423 0.98 -10.66 -17.74
C ASP A 423 1.61 -9.38 -17.16
N VAL A 424 2.50 -9.55 -16.18
CA VAL A 424 3.25 -8.46 -15.52
C VAL A 424 4.20 -7.73 -16.45
N THR A 425 4.51 -8.28 -17.65
CA THR A 425 5.35 -7.59 -18.64
C THR A 425 4.56 -6.52 -19.41
N LYS A 426 3.23 -6.55 -19.33
CA LYS A 426 2.32 -5.57 -19.94
C LYS A 426 1.92 -4.50 -18.93
N THR A 427 2.93 -3.85 -18.36
CA THR A 427 2.76 -2.70 -17.47
C THR A 427 3.32 -1.46 -18.16
N VAL A 428 2.50 -0.41 -18.23
CA VAL A 428 2.84 0.90 -18.77
C VAL A 428 3.23 1.82 -17.61
N THR A 429 4.25 2.62 -17.81
CA THR A 429 4.77 3.56 -16.80
C THR A 429 4.75 5.00 -17.32
N PRO A 430 4.80 6.03 -16.45
CA PRO A 430 4.79 7.43 -16.90
C PRO A 430 6.05 7.93 -17.60
N ASP A 431 7.19 7.23 -17.50
CA ASP A 431 8.42 7.72 -18.12
C ASP A 431 8.32 7.70 -19.65
N LEU A 432 8.31 8.90 -20.25
CA LEU A 432 8.32 9.06 -21.70
C LEU A 432 9.53 8.32 -22.30
N LYS A 433 9.26 7.46 -23.28
CA LYS A 433 10.23 6.53 -23.86
C LYS A 433 10.99 7.15 -25.02
N CYS A 434 10.32 7.94 -25.86
CA CYS A 434 10.89 8.61 -27.04
C CYS A 434 11.90 7.72 -27.80
N PRO A 435 11.52 6.49 -28.23
CA PRO A 435 12.48 5.49 -28.66
C PRO A 435 13.21 5.92 -29.94
N ALA A 436 14.45 5.45 -30.09
CA ALA A 436 15.26 5.74 -31.28
C ALA A 436 14.61 5.24 -32.58
N SER A 437 13.79 4.20 -32.52
CA SER A 437 12.98 3.71 -33.64
C SER A 437 11.97 4.74 -34.16
N CYS A 438 11.55 5.70 -33.32
CA CYS A 438 10.71 6.84 -33.68
C CYS A 438 11.54 8.11 -33.94
N GLY A 439 12.85 7.99 -34.18
CA GLY A 439 13.74 9.15 -34.34
C GLY A 439 13.90 9.99 -33.06
N GLY A 440 13.60 9.42 -31.90
CA GLY A 440 13.67 10.14 -30.62
C GLY A 440 12.52 11.10 -30.36
N LYS A 441 11.42 11.01 -31.13
CA LYS A 441 10.25 11.88 -31.03
C LYS A 441 8.94 11.08 -31.15
N THR A 442 7.96 11.40 -30.32
CA THR A 442 6.67 10.67 -30.21
C THR A 442 5.50 11.64 -30.08
N LYS A 443 4.28 11.10 -30.19
CA LYS A 443 3.03 11.86 -30.03
C LYS A 443 2.51 11.74 -28.61
N MET A 444 1.93 12.84 -28.12
CA MET A 444 1.24 12.89 -26.84
C MET A 444 -0.26 13.09 -27.09
N LEU A 445 -1.08 12.24 -26.47
CA LEU A 445 -2.54 12.31 -26.58
C LEU A 445 -3.14 12.57 -25.20
N PHE A 446 -4.16 13.42 -25.14
CA PHE A 446 -4.92 13.71 -23.93
C PHE A 446 -6.34 13.14 -24.02
N ILE A 447 -6.74 12.45 -22.97
CA ILE A 447 -8.06 11.87 -22.78
C ILE A 447 -8.72 12.60 -21.62
N ASP A 448 -9.68 13.47 -21.93
CA ASP A 448 -10.41 14.24 -20.91
C ASP A 448 -11.67 13.48 -20.47
N LEU A 449 -11.71 13.07 -19.21
CA LEU A 449 -12.88 12.46 -18.60
C LEU A 449 -13.73 13.48 -17.82
N GLY A 450 -13.22 14.71 -17.64
CA GLY A 450 -13.91 15.82 -16.95
C GLY A 450 -14.90 16.58 -17.84
N GLY A 451 -14.90 16.32 -19.15
CA GLY A 451 -15.83 16.96 -20.09
C GLY A 451 -15.66 18.48 -20.21
N GLY A 452 -14.44 18.98 -20.03
CA GLY A 452 -14.11 20.40 -20.15
C GLY A 452 -14.65 21.31 -19.04
N LYS A 453 -15.13 20.76 -17.92
CA LYS A 453 -15.68 21.56 -16.80
C LYS A 453 -14.63 22.38 -16.05
N ALA A 454 -13.39 21.88 -15.99
CA ALA A 454 -12.23 22.56 -15.40
C ALA A 454 -12.45 23.11 -13.98
N ARG A 455 -13.10 22.34 -13.10
CA ARG A 455 -13.41 22.74 -11.73
C ARG A 455 -12.16 22.77 -10.84
N LEU A 456 -12.11 23.72 -9.90
CA LEU A 456 -10.91 24.00 -9.08
C LEU A 456 -11.14 23.87 -7.57
N GLY A 457 -12.36 23.62 -7.12
CA GLY A 457 -12.68 23.38 -5.72
C GLY A 457 -11.98 22.12 -5.21
N GLY A 458 -11.41 22.20 -4.01
CA GLY A 458 -10.65 21.12 -3.39
C GLY A 458 -9.33 20.79 -4.08
N SER A 459 -8.83 21.62 -5.00
CA SER A 459 -7.58 21.38 -5.72
C SER A 459 -6.32 21.77 -4.94
N ALA A 460 -5.18 21.20 -5.34
CA ALA A 460 -3.85 21.62 -4.92
C ALA A 460 -3.62 23.12 -5.18
N LEU A 461 -4.12 23.65 -6.31
CA LEU A 461 -4.06 25.08 -6.60
C LEU A 461 -4.80 25.90 -5.54
N ALA A 462 -6.04 25.55 -5.22
CA ALA A 462 -6.79 26.25 -4.17
C ALA A 462 -6.03 26.20 -2.84
N GLN A 463 -5.51 25.02 -2.48
CA GLN A 463 -4.80 24.81 -1.23
C GLN A 463 -3.55 25.69 -1.08
N VAL A 464 -2.70 25.80 -2.11
CA VAL A 464 -1.47 26.61 -2.02
C VAL A 464 -1.72 28.13 -1.99
N TYR A 465 -2.95 28.55 -2.26
CA TYR A 465 -3.44 29.91 -2.05
C TYR A 465 -4.29 30.05 -0.78
N GLY A 466 -4.26 29.06 0.12
CA GLY A 466 -4.94 29.10 1.41
C GLY A 466 -6.45 29.02 1.30
N GLN A 467 -6.96 28.40 0.24
CA GLN A 467 -8.38 28.29 -0.07
C GLN A 467 -8.79 26.84 -0.32
N VAL A 468 -10.10 26.60 -0.30
CA VAL A 468 -10.69 25.33 -0.76
C VAL A 468 -11.48 25.55 -2.04
N GLY A 469 -12.17 26.67 -2.21
CA GLY A 469 -13.10 26.87 -3.34
C GLY A 469 -14.49 26.29 -3.03
N ASP A 470 -15.37 26.25 -4.03
CA ASP A 470 -16.79 25.88 -3.88
C ASP A 470 -17.34 24.96 -4.98
N ASP A 471 -16.59 24.72 -6.05
CA ASP A 471 -17.00 23.86 -7.17
C ASP A 471 -15.97 22.75 -7.39
N SER A 472 -16.26 21.54 -6.91
CA SER A 472 -15.33 20.39 -6.92
C SER A 472 -15.32 19.66 -8.26
N PRO A 473 -14.15 19.20 -8.74
CA PRO A 473 -14.07 18.11 -9.72
C PRO A 473 -14.92 16.91 -9.30
N ASP A 474 -15.50 16.23 -10.28
CA ASP A 474 -16.43 15.13 -10.09
C ASP A 474 -16.57 14.24 -11.33
N MET A 475 -16.75 12.95 -11.13
CA MET A 475 -17.03 11.99 -12.20
C MET A 475 -18.53 11.97 -12.51
N GLU A 476 -18.94 12.69 -13.56
CA GLU A 476 -20.35 12.83 -13.95
C GLU A 476 -21.01 11.49 -14.32
N THR A 477 -20.26 10.61 -15.03
CA THR A 477 -20.76 9.28 -15.41
C THR A 477 -19.63 8.26 -15.44
N PHE A 478 -19.80 7.15 -14.71
CA PHE A 478 -18.81 6.06 -14.70
C PHE A 478 -18.78 5.25 -16.00
N SER A 479 -19.77 5.41 -16.88
CA SER A 479 -19.76 4.81 -18.22
C SER A 479 -18.57 5.28 -19.06
N THR A 480 -18.22 6.56 -18.99
CA THR A 480 -17.09 7.14 -19.74
C THR A 480 -15.76 6.61 -19.21
N LEU A 481 -15.61 6.53 -17.88
CA LEU A 481 -14.43 5.92 -17.25
C LEU A 481 -14.32 4.43 -17.61
N LYS A 482 -15.42 3.67 -17.53
CA LYS A 482 -15.45 2.25 -17.92
C LYS A 482 -15.02 2.07 -19.39
N ALA A 483 -15.54 2.88 -20.30
CA ALA A 483 -15.18 2.84 -21.71
C ALA A 483 -13.70 3.18 -21.93
N ALA A 484 -13.19 4.24 -21.27
CA ALA A 484 -11.78 4.62 -21.34
C ALA A 484 -10.87 3.52 -20.80
N PHE A 485 -11.22 2.94 -19.65
CA PHE A 485 -10.48 1.83 -19.03
C PHE A 485 -10.35 0.65 -19.98
N LEU A 486 -11.47 0.18 -20.56
CA LEU A 486 -11.47 -0.96 -21.47
C LEU A 486 -10.68 -0.67 -22.76
N ALA A 487 -10.81 0.52 -23.33
CA ALA A 487 -10.00 0.94 -24.48
C ALA A 487 -8.50 0.95 -24.14
N THR A 488 -8.11 1.49 -22.99
CA THR A 488 -6.72 1.45 -22.50
C THR A 488 -6.21 0.02 -22.36
N GLN A 489 -7.01 -0.89 -21.78
CA GLN A 489 -6.65 -2.30 -21.62
C GLN A 489 -6.44 -3.04 -22.96
N ASP A 490 -7.20 -2.69 -23.99
CA ASP A 490 -7.05 -3.23 -25.35
C ASP A 490 -5.81 -2.67 -26.04
N LEU A 491 -5.48 -1.40 -25.80
CA LEU A 491 -4.29 -0.74 -26.37
C LEU A 491 -3.00 -1.22 -25.69
N ILE A 492 -3.02 -1.47 -24.38
CA ILE A 492 -1.93 -2.15 -23.65
C ILE A 492 -1.70 -3.55 -24.21
N GLU A 493 -2.78 -4.30 -24.44
CA GLU A 493 -2.69 -5.65 -25.01
C GLU A 493 -2.00 -5.67 -26.37
N LYS A 494 -2.25 -4.64 -27.19
CA LYS A 494 -1.63 -4.43 -28.51
C LYS A 494 -0.21 -3.87 -28.45
N GLY A 495 0.24 -3.37 -27.29
CA GLY A 495 1.58 -2.80 -27.11
C GLY A 495 1.80 -1.46 -27.83
N VAL A 496 0.75 -0.67 -28.05
CA VAL A 496 0.84 0.62 -28.79
C VAL A 496 0.97 1.85 -27.88
N ILE A 497 0.72 1.70 -26.57
CA ILE A 497 0.96 2.74 -25.57
C ILE A 497 2.40 2.59 -25.08
N LEU A 498 3.21 3.64 -25.26
CA LEU A 498 4.62 3.66 -24.87
C LEU A 498 4.81 4.09 -23.41
N ALA A 499 4.06 5.09 -22.99
CA ALA A 499 4.02 5.62 -21.63
C ALA A 499 2.63 6.19 -21.35
N GLY A 500 2.25 6.31 -20.08
CA GLY A 500 0.96 6.85 -19.70
C GLY A 500 0.85 7.23 -18.24
N HIS A 501 0.05 8.27 -17.97
CA HIS A 501 -0.17 8.80 -16.63
C HIS A 501 -1.55 9.43 -16.53
N ASP A 502 -2.17 9.35 -15.36
CA ASP A 502 -3.47 9.93 -15.07
C ASP A 502 -3.39 11.31 -14.42
N ARG A 503 -4.48 12.07 -14.54
CA ARG A 503 -4.65 13.40 -13.95
C ARG A 503 -5.27 13.29 -12.56
N SER A 504 -4.51 13.70 -11.55
CA SER A 504 -4.90 13.77 -10.15
C SER A 504 -4.47 15.13 -9.53
N ASP A 505 -3.70 15.13 -8.43
CA ASP A 505 -3.28 16.34 -7.72
C ASP A 505 -2.41 17.26 -8.59
N GLY A 506 -2.71 18.56 -8.55
CA GLY A 506 -2.01 19.57 -9.34
C GLY A 506 -2.42 19.65 -10.81
N GLY A 507 -3.26 18.72 -11.28
CA GLY A 507 -3.93 18.79 -12.57
C GLY A 507 -3.07 18.40 -13.76
N LEU A 508 -3.56 18.72 -14.97
CA LEU A 508 -2.97 18.29 -16.24
C LEU A 508 -1.51 18.74 -16.41
N VAL A 509 -1.15 19.92 -15.91
CA VAL A 509 0.23 20.42 -15.98
C VAL A 509 1.20 19.51 -15.21
N THR A 510 0.79 19.01 -14.04
CA THR A 510 1.61 18.08 -13.25
C THR A 510 1.84 16.79 -14.02
N VAL A 511 0.79 16.19 -14.61
CA VAL A 511 0.90 14.95 -15.39
C VAL A 511 1.95 15.08 -16.51
N LEU A 512 1.85 16.15 -17.29
CA LEU A 512 2.76 16.43 -18.40
C LEU A 512 4.21 16.57 -17.92
N LEU A 513 4.40 17.28 -16.82
CA LEU A 513 5.70 17.51 -16.21
C LEU A 513 6.28 16.22 -15.63
N GLU A 514 5.50 15.44 -14.88
CA GLU A 514 5.95 14.19 -14.26
C GLU A 514 6.32 13.14 -15.31
N MET A 515 5.56 13.03 -16.40
CA MET A 515 5.92 12.19 -17.56
C MET A 515 7.28 12.63 -18.17
N ALA A 516 7.47 13.94 -18.35
CA ALA A 516 8.72 14.51 -18.85
C ALA A 516 9.90 14.30 -17.89
N PHE A 517 9.68 14.44 -16.58
CA PHE A 517 10.68 14.23 -15.54
C PHE A 517 11.12 12.77 -15.50
N ALA A 518 10.15 11.86 -15.49
CA ALA A 518 10.36 10.41 -15.44
C ALA A 518 11.13 9.92 -16.67
N GLY A 519 10.75 10.39 -17.87
CA GLY A 519 11.44 10.08 -19.13
C GLY A 519 12.75 10.85 -19.34
N ASN A 520 13.02 11.87 -18.52
CA ASN A 520 14.09 12.85 -18.74
C ASN A 520 14.08 13.39 -20.19
N CYS A 521 12.88 13.79 -20.64
CA CYS A 521 12.56 14.19 -22.00
C CYS A 521 12.02 15.63 -22.06
N SER A 522 11.96 16.20 -23.26
CA SER A 522 11.30 17.48 -23.53
C SER A 522 9.89 17.26 -24.04
N ILE A 523 9.01 18.26 -23.86
CA ILE A 523 7.66 18.27 -24.43
C ILE A 523 7.35 19.62 -25.07
N ASP A 524 6.56 19.58 -26.13
CA ASP A 524 5.94 20.74 -26.79
C ASP A 524 4.48 20.40 -27.06
N VAL A 525 3.59 20.98 -26.26
CA VAL A 525 2.17 20.64 -26.25
C VAL A 525 1.26 21.86 -26.29
N MET A 526 0.12 21.70 -26.96
CA MET A 526 -0.98 22.66 -27.06
C MET A 526 -2.27 21.99 -26.59
N ILE A 527 -2.77 22.44 -25.44
CA ILE A 527 -3.97 21.90 -24.80
C ILE A 527 -5.19 22.73 -25.24
N PRO A 528 -6.34 22.09 -25.51
CA PRO A 528 -7.60 22.80 -25.69
C PRO A 528 -7.98 23.64 -24.46
N ASP A 529 -8.41 24.87 -24.68
CA ASP A 529 -8.86 25.75 -23.59
C ASP A 529 -10.20 25.27 -23.02
N ALA A 530 -10.25 25.09 -21.70
CA ALA A 530 -11.41 24.66 -20.94
C ALA A 530 -11.84 25.68 -19.86
N GLY A 531 -11.29 26.90 -19.87
CA GLY A 531 -11.66 27.92 -18.86
C GLY A 531 -10.54 28.92 -18.54
N GLY A 532 -9.67 29.22 -19.50
CA GLY A 532 -8.43 29.96 -19.32
C GLY A 532 -7.26 29.06 -18.90
N GLU A 533 -6.05 29.60 -18.99
CA GLU A 533 -4.79 28.87 -18.76
C GLU A 533 -4.76 28.19 -17.38
N ILE A 534 -5.13 28.92 -16.33
CA ILE A 534 -5.09 28.41 -14.96
C ILE A 534 -6.09 27.26 -14.76
N ALA A 535 -7.36 27.45 -15.10
CA ALA A 535 -8.36 26.41 -14.89
C ALA A 535 -8.05 25.17 -15.73
N THR A 536 -7.65 25.35 -16.99
CA THR A 536 -7.30 24.25 -17.90
C THR A 536 -6.13 23.41 -17.38
N LEU A 537 -5.09 24.06 -16.81
CA LEU A 537 -3.88 23.37 -16.38
C LEU A 537 -4.00 22.73 -15.00
N PHE A 538 -4.72 23.35 -14.07
CA PHE A 538 -4.71 22.98 -12.65
C PHE A 538 -6.00 22.30 -12.15
N ASN A 539 -7.01 22.11 -13.00
CA ASN A 539 -8.16 21.30 -12.60
C ASN A 539 -7.75 19.84 -12.40
N GLU A 540 -8.37 19.22 -11.41
CA GLU A 540 -8.10 17.85 -10.96
C GLU A 540 -9.29 16.94 -11.28
N GLU A 541 -9.90 17.17 -12.44
CA GLU A 541 -10.88 16.25 -13.02
C GLU A 541 -10.19 14.95 -13.44
N ALA A 542 -10.92 13.85 -13.60
CA ALA A 542 -10.32 12.62 -14.09
C ALA A 542 -9.83 12.78 -15.56
N GLY A 543 -8.70 12.19 -15.91
CA GLY A 543 -8.14 12.28 -17.26
C GLY A 543 -6.85 11.47 -17.40
N LEU A 544 -6.40 11.26 -18.65
CA LEU A 544 -5.20 10.50 -18.96
C LEU A 544 -4.35 11.23 -20.01
N VAL A 545 -3.03 11.09 -19.91
CA VAL A 545 -2.09 11.46 -20.96
C VAL A 545 -1.31 10.21 -21.37
N ILE A 546 -1.20 9.95 -22.67
CA ILE A 546 -0.47 8.80 -23.21
C ILE A 546 0.55 9.22 -24.28
N GLU A 547 1.67 8.52 -24.30
CA GLU A 547 2.68 8.60 -25.34
C GLU A 547 2.48 7.43 -26.31
N VAL A 548 2.50 7.75 -27.62
CA VAL A 548 2.35 6.77 -28.69
C VAL A 548 3.32 7.08 -29.83
N SER A 549 3.59 6.10 -30.68
CA SER A 549 4.33 6.35 -31.92
C SER A 549 3.52 7.26 -32.85
N GLU A 550 4.18 8.00 -33.73
CA GLU A 550 3.49 8.84 -34.73
C GLU A 550 2.59 8.00 -35.65
N SER A 551 3.01 6.77 -35.99
CA SER A 551 2.23 5.85 -36.82
C SER A 551 0.98 5.30 -36.12
N ASP A 552 0.98 5.18 -34.79
CA ASP A 552 -0.13 4.61 -34.03
C ASP A 552 -1.14 5.68 -33.57
N ALA A 553 -0.76 6.96 -33.58
CA ALA A 553 -1.55 8.05 -33.01
C ALA A 553 -2.99 8.09 -33.52
N THR A 554 -3.21 7.98 -34.83
CA THR A 554 -4.57 7.97 -35.41
C THR A 554 -5.39 6.76 -34.94
N ALA A 555 -4.78 5.57 -34.97
CA ALA A 555 -5.47 4.33 -34.57
C ALA A 555 -5.85 4.34 -33.07
N VAL A 556 -5.00 4.92 -32.23
CA VAL A 556 -5.25 5.08 -30.79
C VAL A 556 -6.38 6.07 -30.53
N MET A 557 -6.36 7.25 -31.17
CA MET A 557 -7.44 8.22 -31.07
C MET A 557 -8.78 7.63 -31.55
N ASP A 558 -8.76 6.88 -32.66
CA ASP A 558 -9.95 6.22 -33.20
C ASP A 558 -10.49 5.15 -32.24
N ALA A 559 -9.62 4.43 -31.51
CA ALA A 559 -10.04 3.46 -30.51
C ALA A 559 -10.86 4.10 -29.39
N TYR A 560 -10.38 5.20 -28.78
CA TYR A 560 -11.14 5.94 -27.77
C TYR A 560 -12.42 6.56 -28.34
N LYS A 561 -12.34 7.16 -29.53
CA LYS A 561 -13.48 7.77 -30.21
C LYS A 561 -14.59 6.75 -30.52
N SER A 562 -14.23 5.52 -30.88
CA SER A 562 -15.18 4.45 -31.19
C SER A 562 -16.05 4.05 -29.99
N VAL A 563 -15.56 4.29 -28.77
CA VAL A 563 -16.28 4.04 -27.51
C VAL A 563 -16.82 5.33 -26.86
N GLY A 564 -16.83 6.44 -27.62
CA GLY A 564 -17.39 7.71 -27.17
C GLY A 564 -16.53 8.49 -26.18
N VAL A 565 -15.25 8.15 -26.04
CA VAL A 565 -14.30 8.82 -25.14
C VAL A 565 -13.49 9.88 -25.93
N PRO A 566 -13.47 11.15 -25.50
CA PRO A 566 -12.66 12.18 -26.14
C PRO A 566 -11.17 11.87 -26.03
N CYS A 567 -10.46 11.87 -27.15
CA CYS A 567 -9.00 11.73 -27.21
C CYS A 567 -8.47 12.69 -28.27
N VAL A 568 -7.52 13.54 -27.88
CA VAL A 568 -6.97 14.59 -28.74
C VAL A 568 -5.45 14.54 -28.76
N ASP A 569 -4.86 14.75 -29.93
CA ASP A 569 -3.42 14.98 -30.08
C ASP A 569 -3.08 16.37 -29.53
N ILE A 570 -2.25 16.39 -28.49
CA ILE A 570 -1.81 17.63 -27.83
C ILE A 570 -0.40 18.02 -28.21
N GLY A 571 0.34 17.25 -29.00
CA GLY A 571 1.70 17.59 -29.39
C GLY A 571 2.68 16.44 -29.27
N THR A 572 3.91 16.75 -28.86
CA THR A 572 5.03 15.80 -28.98
C THR A 572 5.95 15.78 -27.78
N ALA A 573 6.51 14.61 -27.50
CA ALA A 573 7.65 14.44 -26.63
C ALA A 573 8.91 14.16 -27.45
N SER A 574 10.08 14.57 -26.95
CA SER A 574 11.36 14.30 -27.61
C SER A 574 12.52 14.10 -26.63
N SER A 575 13.41 13.18 -26.96
CA SER A 575 14.66 12.93 -26.24
C SER A 575 15.77 13.92 -26.66
N GLY A 576 16.77 14.09 -25.79
CA GLY A 576 18.02 14.79 -26.14
C GLY A 576 18.05 16.31 -25.95
N SER A 577 16.92 16.94 -25.59
CA SER A 577 16.83 18.35 -25.20
C SER A 577 16.32 18.53 -23.77
N ASP A 578 16.40 19.76 -23.25
CA ASP A 578 15.95 20.15 -21.90
C ASP A 578 14.98 21.34 -22.00
N SER A 579 13.74 21.07 -22.43
CA SER A 579 12.72 22.10 -22.67
C SER A 579 11.31 21.59 -22.40
N ILE A 580 10.51 22.42 -21.73
CA ILE A 580 9.08 22.23 -21.53
C ILE A 580 8.36 23.41 -22.16
N LYS A 581 7.47 23.14 -23.10
CA LYS A 581 6.57 24.13 -23.70
C LYS A 581 5.14 23.68 -23.60
N ILE A 582 4.32 24.46 -22.91
CA ILE A 582 2.90 24.18 -22.71
C ILE A 582 2.11 25.43 -23.10
N SER A 583 1.24 25.28 -24.09
CA SER A 583 0.32 26.33 -24.56
C SER A 583 -1.12 25.91 -24.32
N VAL A 584 -2.01 26.88 -24.06
CA VAL A 584 -3.47 26.65 -23.90
C VAL A 584 -4.21 27.53 -24.89
N GLY A 585 -4.98 26.92 -25.80
CA GLY A 585 -5.83 27.61 -26.79
C GLY A 585 -5.15 28.55 -27.80
N SER A 586 -3.90 28.93 -27.57
CA SER A 586 -3.09 29.82 -28.38
C SER A 586 -1.72 29.21 -28.65
N SER A 587 -0.95 29.78 -29.58
CA SER A 587 0.42 29.32 -29.88
C SER A 587 1.48 29.91 -28.94
N SER A 588 1.12 30.83 -28.05
CA SER A 588 2.06 31.38 -27.08
C SER A 588 2.12 30.46 -25.86
N PRO A 589 3.31 29.93 -25.50
CA PRO A 589 3.42 29.08 -24.34
C PRO A 589 3.19 29.88 -23.05
N CYS A 590 2.37 29.33 -22.16
CA CYS A 590 2.16 29.84 -20.80
C CYS A 590 3.17 29.22 -19.81
N VAL A 591 3.80 28.11 -20.20
CA VAL A 591 5.01 27.54 -19.58
C VAL A 591 6.07 27.36 -20.67
N ASP A 592 7.22 28.01 -20.53
CA ASP A 592 8.41 27.84 -21.38
C ASP A 592 9.65 27.89 -20.48
N ASP A 593 10.12 26.71 -20.05
CA ASP A 593 11.26 26.58 -19.11
C ASP A 593 12.06 25.30 -19.39
N LYS A 594 13.15 25.10 -18.66
CA LYS A 594 13.93 23.88 -18.67
C LYS A 594 13.22 22.78 -17.89
N MET A 595 13.21 21.57 -18.46
CA MET A 595 12.67 20.39 -17.79
C MET A 595 13.38 20.15 -16.46
N THR A 596 14.72 20.25 -16.42
CA THR A 596 15.46 20.04 -15.17
C THR A 596 15.16 21.09 -14.12
N ALA A 597 14.87 22.33 -14.51
CA ALA A 597 14.57 23.40 -13.55
C ALA A 597 13.22 23.17 -12.86
N LEU A 598 12.19 22.77 -13.63
CA LEU A 598 10.89 22.42 -13.08
C LEU A 598 10.96 21.14 -12.23
N ARG A 599 11.76 20.16 -12.63
CA ARG A 599 12.02 18.95 -11.82
C ARG A 599 12.68 19.29 -10.48
N ASP A 600 13.64 20.21 -10.47
CA ASP A 600 14.31 20.67 -9.24
C ASP A 600 13.31 21.33 -8.28
N VAL A 601 12.31 22.06 -8.79
CA VAL A 601 11.22 22.62 -7.98
C VAL A 601 10.34 21.51 -7.38
N TRP A 602 9.97 20.51 -8.18
CA TRP A 602 9.17 19.35 -7.76
C TRP A 602 9.88 18.47 -6.73
N GLU A 603 11.22 18.31 -6.81
CA GLU A 603 12.02 17.57 -5.82
C GLU A 603 12.27 18.36 -4.52
N ALA A 604 12.10 19.69 -4.52
CA ALA A 604 12.62 20.56 -3.46
C ALA A 604 12.09 20.22 -2.06
N THR A 605 10.78 19.99 -1.93
CA THR A 605 10.16 19.65 -0.63
C THR A 605 10.70 18.32 -0.09
N SER A 606 10.85 17.33 -0.97
CA SER A 606 11.39 16.01 -0.64
C SER A 606 12.81 16.11 -0.05
N PHE A 607 13.71 16.86 -0.70
CA PHE A 607 15.06 17.06 -0.18
C PHE A 607 15.09 17.77 1.18
N LYS A 608 14.21 18.75 1.40
CA LYS A 608 14.11 19.42 2.71
C LYS A 608 13.61 18.48 3.81
N LEU A 609 12.69 17.56 3.51
CA LEU A 609 12.25 16.53 4.44
C LEU A 609 13.33 15.49 4.69
N GLU A 610 14.09 15.10 3.67
CA GLU A 610 15.18 14.14 3.78
C GLU A 610 16.33 14.64 4.67
N MET A 611 16.68 15.93 4.57
CA MET A 611 17.68 16.58 5.44
C MET A 611 17.33 16.51 6.94
N ARG A 612 16.05 16.28 7.29
CA ARG A 612 15.63 16.09 8.70
C ARG A 612 15.79 14.65 9.19
N GLN A 613 15.98 13.70 8.29
CA GLN A 613 15.90 12.27 8.57
C GLN A 613 17.21 11.53 8.32
N ARG A 614 18.11 12.09 7.50
CA ARG A 614 19.39 11.51 7.11
C ARG A 614 20.54 12.50 7.28
N ASN A 615 21.77 12.04 7.04
CA ASN A 615 22.95 12.91 7.03
C ASN A 615 22.78 14.02 5.96
N PRO A 616 22.71 15.31 6.37
CA PRO A 616 22.47 16.41 5.44
C PRO A 616 23.50 16.55 4.31
N GLU A 617 24.76 16.14 4.53
CA GLU A 617 25.81 16.20 3.51
C GLU A 617 25.54 15.21 2.38
N CYS A 618 25.10 13.98 2.70
CA CYS A 618 24.71 12.99 1.70
C CYS A 618 23.51 13.46 0.89
N VAL A 619 22.53 14.08 1.55
CA VAL A 619 21.33 14.62 0.89
C VAL A 619 21.70 15.77 -0.07
N ALA A 620 22.56 16.69 0.36
CA ALA A 620 23.04 17.78 -0.48
C ALA A 620 23.84 17.28 -1.70
N GLN A 621 24.62 16.20 -1.54
CA GLN A 621 25.32 15.54 -2.64
C GLN A 621 24.34 14.90 -3.63
N GLU A 622 23.29 14.22 -3.16
CA GLU A 622 22.25 13.64 -4.01
C GLU A 622 21.50 14.74 -4.79
N GLU A 623 21.08 15.81 -4.11
CA GLU A 623 20.40 16.96 -4.71
C GLU A 623 21.26 17.62 -5.80
N ALA A 624 22.53 17.93 -5.50
CA ALA A 624 23.45 18.51 -6.47
C ALA A 624 23.72 17.58 -7.67
N GLY A 625 23.84 16.28 -7.42
CA GLY A 625 24.07 15.28 -8.46
C GLY A 625 22.87 15.09 -9.39
N LEU A 626 21.64 15.14 -8.86
CA LEU A 626 20.42 14.92 -9.64
C LEU A 626 20.21 15.95 -10.75
N LYS A 627 20.64 17.21 -10.52
CA LYS A 627 20.51 18.31 -11.50
C LYS A 627 21.14 18.03 -12.86
N SER A 628 22.20 17.22 -12.88
CA SER A 628 22.97 16.90 -14.09
C SER A 628 22.94 15.41 -14.43
N ARG A 629 22.21 14.60 -13.66
CA ARG A 629 22.15 13.15 -13.84
C ARG A 629 21.46 12.81 -15.16
N LYS A 630 22.04 11.86 -15.88
CA LYS A 630 21.50 11.28 -17.11
C LYS A 630 21.28 9.79 -16.93
N ALA A 631 20.56 9.17 -17.86
CA ALA A 631 20.41 7.73 -17.90
C ALA A 631 21.80 7.04 -17.88
N PRO A 632 21.99 6.01 -17.03
CA PRO A 632 23.24 5.26 -17.00
C PRO A 632 23.43 4.51 -18.32
N ASN A 633 24.64 4.58 -18.89
CA ASN A 633 24.99 3.79 -20.06
C ASN A 633 25.53 2.43 -19.61
N TRP A 634 24.88 1.35 -20.01
CA TRP A 634 25.31 -0.02 -19.75
C TRP A 634 25.51 -0.78 -21.05
N MET A 635 26.54 -1.62 -21.10
CA MET A 635 26.86 -2.48 -22.23
C MET A 635 27.02 -3.90 -21.70
N LEU A 636 26.24 -4.84 -22.23
CA LEU A 636 26.44 -6.25 -21.93
C LEU A 636 27.65 -6.77 -22.70
N THR A 637 28.57 -7.41 -21.98
CA THR A 637 29.75 -8.07 -22.56
C THR A 637 29.45 -9.48 -23.07
N TYR A 638 28.21 -9.94 -22.90
CA TYR A 638 27.70 -11.24 -23.35
C TYR A 638 26.19 -11.13 -23.66
N THR A 639 25.64 -12.09 -24.40
CA THR A 639 24.19 -12.20 -24.59
C THR A 639 23.62 -13.16 -23.55
N PRO A 640 22.70 -12.73 -22.67
CA PRO A 640 22.03 -13.63 -21.74
C PRO A 640 21.26 -14.70 -22.50
N THR A 641 21.46 -15.97 -22.14
CA THR A 641 20.71 -17.11 -22.68
C THR A 641 20.18 -17.95 -21.53
N PRO A 642 19.02 -18.59 -21.67
CA PRO A 642 18.54 -19.57 -20.68
C PRO A 642 19.58 -20.68 -20.43
N THR A 643 19.51 -21.28 -19.25
CA THR A 643 20.30 -22.47 -18.91
C THR A 643 20.01 -23.60 -19.90
N ASP A 644 21.05 -24.29 -20.35
CA ASP A 644 20.95 -25.41 -21.30
C ASP A 644 20.00 -26.51 -20.78
N SER A 645 19.12 -27.03 -21.65
CA SER A 645 18.16 -28.06 -21.29
C SER A 645 18.84 -29.34 -20.79
N ALA A 646 20.01 -29.69 -21.31
CA ALA A 646 20.78 -30.83 -20.83
C ALA A 646 21.26 -30.67 -19.37
N VAL A 647 21.48 -29.43 -18.92
CA VAL A 647 21.79 -29.13 -17.52
C VAL A 647 20.51 -29.17 -16.68
N MET A 648 19.42 -28.57 -17.18
CA MET A 648 18.13 -28.53 -16.47
C MET A 648 17.51 -29.92 -16.26
N GLU A 649 17.63 -30.80 -17.25
CA GLU A 649 17.08 -32.17 -17.30
C GLU A 649 18.10 -33.24 -16.87
N GLY A 650 19.31 -32.84 -16.47
CA GLY A 650 20.36 -33.76 -16.05
C GLY A 650 19.91 -34.67 -14.91
N ALA A 651 20.22 -35.97 -15.02
CA ALA A 651 19.82 -36.98 -14.03
C ALA A 651 20.44 -36.77 -12.63
N THR A 652 21.57 -36.07 -12.55
CA THR A 652 22.24 -35.70 -11.30
C THR A 652 22.44 -34.20 -11.26
N LYS A 653 21.82 -33.53 -10.29
CA LYS A 653 21.99 -32.10 -10.05
C LYS A 653 23.00 -31.85 -8.94
N HIS A 654 23.72 -30.74 -9.02
CA HIS A 654 24.58 -30.33 -7.92
C HIS A 654 23.74 -29.75 -6.78
N LYS A 655 23.92 -30.29 -5.58
CA LYS A 655 23.26 -29.77 -4.38
C LYS A 655 23.91 -28.48 -3.91
N VAL A 656 23.10 -27.48 -3.61
CA VAL A 656 23.53 -26.21 -2.99
C VAL A 656 22.70 -25.95 -1.74
N ALA A 657 23.39 -25.68 -0.63
CA ALA A 657 22.75 -25.32 0.63
C ALA A 657 22.46 -23.82 0.64
N ILE A 658 21.18 -23.46 0.68
CA ILE A 658 20.73 -22.08 0.87
C ILE A 658 20.56 -21.87 2.37
N ILE A 659 21.60 -21.33 3.01
CA ILE A 659 21.67 -21.16 4.44
C ILE A 659 20.87 -19.93 4.84
N ARG A 660 19.95 -20.11 5.77
CA ARG A 660 19.15 -19.04 6.35
C ARG A 660 19.15 -19.06 7.88
N GLN A 661 18.83 -17.91 8.47
CA GLN A 661 18.68 -17.73 9.90
C GLN A 661 17.34 -17.04 10.24
N GLU A 662 16.89 -17.12 11.49
CA GLU A 662 15.79 -16.29 11.97
C GLU A 662 15.99 -14.80 11.60
N GLY A 663 14.93 -14.15 11.12
CA GLY A 663 14.97 -12.78 10.58
C GLY A 663 15.49 -12.62 9.15
N SER A 664 16.11 -13.63 8.56
CA SER A 664 16.41 -13.62 7.12
C SER A 664 15.12 -13.59 6.30
N ASN A 665 15.17 -13.11 5.05
CA ASN A 665 13.96 -12.98 4.21
C ASN A 665 14.23 -13.05 2.70
N GLY A 666 15.46 -13.30 2.27
CA GLY A 666 15.85 -13.41 0.86
C GLY A 666 16.10 -14.84 0.35
N ASP A 667 15.56 -15.85 1.03
CA ASP A 667 15.81 -17.26 0.75
C ASP A 667 15.06 -17.80 -0.47
N ARG A 668 13.80 -17.40 -0.70
CA ARG A 668 12.99 -17.98 -1.78
C ARG A 668 13.44 -17.52 -3.16
N GLU A 669 13.77 -16.25 -3.34
CA GLU A 669 14.36 -15.73 -4.57
C GLU A 669 15.75 -16.34 -4.83
N MET A 670 16.53 -16.59 -3.78
CA MET A 670 17.83 -17.24 -3.91
C MET A 670 17.66 -18.71 -4.36
N ILE A 671 16.74 -19.45 -3.74
CA ILE A 671 16.37 -20.80 -4.17
C ILE A 671 15.96 -20.79 -5.64
N SER A 672 15.07 -19.87 -6.04
CA SER A 672 14.60 -19.77 -7.43
C SER A 672 15.72 -19.46 -8.42
N ALA A 673 16.68 -18.61 -8.06
CA ALA A 673 17.86 -18.34 -8.90
C ALA A 673 18.71 -19.60 -9.13
N PHE A 674 18.94 -20.41 -8.09
CA PHE A 674 19.68 -21.67 -8.22
C PHE A 674 18.92 -22.74 -9.00
N LEU A 675 17.60 -22.82 -8.82
CA LEU A 675 16.75 -23.70 -9.62
C LEU A 675 16.79 -23.31 -11.10
N ALA A 676 16.74 -22.01 -11.43
CA ALA A 676 16.86 -21.50 -12.79
C ALA A 676 18.24 -21.81 -13.42
N ALA A 677 19.29 -21.93 -12.60
CA ALA A 677 20.64 -22.32 -13.02
C ALA A 677 20.85 -23.85 -13.07
N GLY A 678 19.84 -24.67 -12.80
CA GLY A 678 19.90 -26.13 -12.91
C GLY A 678 20.41 -26.88 -11.67
N PHE A 679 20.53 -26.20 -10.52
CA PHE A 679 20.95 -26.81 -9.27
C PHE A 679 19.79 -27.50 -8.53
N GLU A 680 20.14 -28.37 -7.59
CA GLU A 680 19.23 -28.86 -6.55
C GLU A 680 19.41 -27.98 -5.30
N ALA A 681 18.52 -27.00 -5.12
CA ALA A 681 18.59 -26.06 -4.01
C ALA A 681 17.92 -26.64 -2.75
N TRP A 682 18.57 -26.53 -1.60
CA TRP A 682 18.07 -26.98 -0.31
C TRP A 682 17.89 -25.82 0.67
N ASP A 683 16.71 -25.70 1.29
CA ASP A 683 16.49 -24.81 2.43
C ASP A 683 17.18 -25.38 3.68
N VAL A 684 18.26 -24.74 4.13
CA VAL A 684 19.01 -25.17 5.31
C VAL A 684 18.98 -24.05 6.34
N SER A 685 18.19 -24.23 7.40
CA SER A 685 18.23 -23.32 8.54
C SER A 685 19.49 -23.57 9.38
N VAL A 686 19.98 -22.55 10.08
CA VAL A 686 21.04 -22.75 11.08
C VAL A 686 20.59 -23.76 12.16
N ALA A 687 19.30 -23.84 12.48
CA ALA A 687 18.77 -24.84 13.41
C ALA A 687 18.99 -26.29 12.93
N ASP A 688 18.90 -26.53 11.62
CA ASP A 688 19.16 -27.85 11.03
C ASP A 688 20.64 -28.27 11.21
N LEU A 689 21.57 -27.31 11.09
CA LEU A 689 22.99 -27.53 11.36
C LEU A 689 23.27 -27.77 12.86
N LEU A 690 22.65 -26.98 13.73
CA LEU A 690 22.83 -27.09 15.18
C LEU A 690 22.30 -28.41 15.76
N SER A 691 21.27 -28.98 15.11
CA SER A 691 20.65 -30.25 15.47
C SER A 691 21.22 -31.45 14.73
N GLU A 692 22.19 -31.25 13.84
CA GLU A 692 22.83 -32.29 13.01
C GLU A 692 21.82 -33.04 12.10
N ASN A 693 20.69 -32.41 11.79
CA ASN A 693 19.74 -32.92 10.79
C ASN A 693 20.32 -32.89 9.38
N VAL A 694 21.25 -31.96 9.12
CA VAL A 694 21.97 -31.77 7.85
C VAL A 694 23.42 -31.41 8.14
N THR A 695 24.35 -31.89 7.31
CA THR A 695 25.77 -31.50 7.33
C THR A 695 26.17 -30.91 5.99
N LEU A 696 27.17 -30.01 5.98
CA LEU A 696 27.55 -29.31 4.73
C LEU A 696 28.34 -30.19 3.75
N ASP A 697 28.81 -31.37 4.17
CA ASP A 697 29.60 -32.30 3.34
C ASP A 697 28.82 -32.85 2.13
N GLU A 698 27.49 -32.81 2.18
CA GLU A 698 26.60 -33.28 1.10
C GLU A 698 26.45 -32.26 -0.05
N PHE A 699 26.96 -31.04 0.11
CA PHE A 699 26.73 -29.92 -0.80
C PHE A 699 27.98 -29.55 -1.60
N ARG A 700 27.76 -29.11 -2.84
CA ARG A 700 28.83 -28.58 -3.71
C ARG A 700 28.98 -27.07 -3.60
N GLY A 701 27.99 -26.39 -3.05
CA GLY A 701 28.01 -24.95 -2.82
C GLY A 701 27.16 -24.57 -1.61
N VAL A 702 27.47 -23.42 -1.04
CA VAL A 702 26.78 -22.85 0.12
C VAL A 702 26.52 -21.37 -0.18
N VAL A 703 25.32 -20.89 0.11
CA VAL A 703 24.95 -19.49 -0.04
C VAL A 703 24.25 -19.00 1.21
N PHE A 704 24.68 -17.86 1.73
CA PHE A 704 24.05 -17.18 2.86
C PHE A 704 23.09 -16.12 2.32
N VAL A 705 21.81 -16.23 2.68
CA VAL A 705 20.76 -15.34 2.16
C VAL A 705 20.76 -13.98 2.85
N GLY A 706 20.13 -12.99 2.21
CA GLY A 706 19.92 -11.66 2.78
C GLY A 706 18.76 -11.60 3.78
N GLY A 707 18.69 -10.47 4.48
CA GLY A 707 17.62 -10.11 5.41
C GLY A 707 18.16 -9.51 6.69
N PHE A 708 17.35 -9.53 7.75
CA PHE A 708 17.63 -8.86 9.02
C PHE A 708 17.77 -9.91 10.12
N SER A 709 18.80 -10.76 10.02
CA SER A 709 18.98 -11.83 11.01
C SER A 709 19.12 -11.23 12.42
N TYR A 710 18.33 -11.70 13.39
CA TYR A 710 18.23 -11.10 14.73
C TYR A 710 17.89 -9.59 14.72
N ALA A 711 17.13 -9.12 13.72
CA ALA A 711 16.83 -7.71 13.50
C ALA A 711 18.08 -6.80 13.44
N ASP A 712 19.23 -7.35 13.03
CA ASP A 712 20.54 -6.69 13.07
C ASP A 712 20.96 -6.16 14.47
N VAL A 713 20.34 -6.69 15.53
CA VAL A 713 20.76 -6.42 16.90
C VAL A 713 22.18 -6.94 17.10
N LEU A 714 23.01 -6.13 17.75
CA LEU A 714 24.46 -6.32 17.86
C LEU A 714 25.23 -6.13 16.54
N ASP A 715 24.64 -5.46 15.55
CA ASP A 715 25.16 -5.17 14.19
C ASP A 715 24.88 -6.28 13.17
N SER A 716 24.73 -5.87 11.90
CA SER A 716 24.22 -6.74 10.85
C SER A 716 25.09 -7.98 10.64
N GLY A 717 24.43 -9.14 10.62
CA GLY A 717 25.05 -10.46 10.45
C GLY A 717 25.91 -10.96 11.63
N LYS A 718 26.17 -10.16 12.67
CA LYS A 718 27.04 -10.60 13.79
C LYS A 718 26.39 -11.67 14.67
N GLY A 719 25.10 -11.57 14.93
CA GLY A 719 24.36 -12.59 15.68
C GLY A 719 24.45 -13.95 14.98
N TRP A 720 24.16 -14.00 13.68
CA TRP A 720 24.27 -15.20 12.86
C TRP A 720 25.70 -15.77 12.86
N ALA A 721 26.69 -14.93 12.58
CA ALA A 721 28.09 -15.36 12.61
C ALA A 721 28.52 -15.88 14.00
N GLY A 722 28.01 -15.28 15.09
CA GLY A 722 28.27 -15.69 16.46
C GLY A 722 27.75 -17.09 16.78
N VAL A 723 26.52 -17.41 16.35
CA VAL A 723 25.93 -18.75 16.54
C VAL A 723 26.79 -19.85 15.91
N ILE A 724 27.31 -19.60 14.70
CA ILE A 724 28.21 -20.54 14.01
C ILE A 724 29.56 -20.57 14.71
N LYS A 725 30.25 -19.42 14.84
CA LYS A 725 31.63 -19.35 15.38
C LYS A 725 31.78 -19.89 16.79
N PHE A 726 30.75 -19.76 17.63
CA PHE A 726 30.80 -20.17 19.03
C PHE A 726 30.24 -21.57 19.27
N ASN A 727 29.72 -22.25 18.25
CA ASN A 727 29.35 -23.65 18.34
C ASN A 727 30.39 -24.51 17.64
N LYS A 728 31.26 -25.19 18.41
CA LYS A 728 32.36 -26.01 17.87
C LYS A 728 31.94 -27.15 16.92
N ARG A 729 30.67 -27.53 16.91
CA ARG A 729 30.15 -28.63 16.08
C ARG A 729 29.76 -28.19 14.67
N VAL A 730 29.29 -26.94 14.53
CA VAL A 730 28.97 -26.31 13.25
C VAL A 730 30.23 -25.67 12.70
#